data_AF-A0A935ZBT6-F1
#
_entry.id   AF-A0A935ZBT6-F1
#
_cell.length_a   1.000
_cell.length_b   1.000
_cell.length_c   1.000
_cell.angle_alpha   90.00
_cell.angle_beta   90.00
_cell.angle_gamma   90.00
#
_symmetry.space_group_name_H-M   'P 1'
#
loop_
_entity.id
_entity.type
_entity.pdbx_description
1 polymer ?
#
loop_
_entity_poly.entity_id
_entity_poly.type
_entity_poly.pdbx_seq_one_letter_code
_entity_poly.pdbx_strand_id
1 'polypeptide(L)'
;MRFLRVAGLVVSVGLVSSFGGPLGCSSDPAPAPAPGATAVLDPSADFAAEGAFFDVPYPSDLRLDAKGAPDVASYPNPALAIIDQFKKMARERKGFPVVSVAYFRFDKPLAPRGEKDVIAGKDAPIVLVDVDEKSPDRGKTYPLVATTPNPDGYVPEFLLAVAPRPGVLLSPGRTYAYVVRSGAKDADGNALKPSAAMQKLAKGESPGGARGDAMVPLYTKLFTTLDTLGIPRDDVAHATVFTTGDMVADTAALTKTLSEATSPPLKDFALETIPSLANAPFCHVTAKITLPQFQKGKPPFDTEGLFELGPDGLPVKQRDEDVSVSISIPKKEMPQKGFPVVVFYHGSGGLAREFIDGGTKGDPYEVWPGATMANMGFAMAGASLPISPERVPGAKDYDYLNLNNTPAMRDTFRQGIVESRILLTALTKAEIPKSVLDGCQGASLPAGATSYKLDLERLSVQGQSMGGMYTNMVSAVEPRIEAAVPTGAGGYWTYFALRTDVLPNSYNLLRLLIGTREEVTFMHPALHLIETAWEAIDPIVSTPRLSREPLPGHPVRHVYEPVGKGDSYFTTDIYDAMALGYGHPQAGADIWPTMKPALDLVGLGQKVDYPVKANAKGSGGKPYTGVVVQYDNDNGAFDGHGIYRRVEAVRYQYGCFHTTYRKNGVPVVPAPAKLGTPCPE
;
A
#
# COMPACT_ATOMS: atom_id res chain seq x y z
N MET A 1 46.53 -19.50 20.80
CA MET A 1 47.52 -19.03 21.79
C MET A 1 46.97 -19.31 23.20
N ARG A 2 47.87 -19.66 24.13
CA ARG A 2 47.64 -20.34 25.41
C ARG A 2 46.80 -19.57 26.44
N PHE A 3 45.93 -20.33 27.13
CA PHE A 3 45.59 -20.38 28.56
C PHE A 3 45.68 -19.12 29.45
N LEU A 4 44.64 -18.91 30.27
CA LEU A 4 44.78 -18.97 31.73
C LEU A 4 43.43 -19.30 32.44
N ARG A 5 43.48 -20.29 33.34
CA ARG A 5 42.47 -20.66 34.36
C ARG A 5 42.73 -19.87 35.65
N VAL A 6 41.68 -19.48 36.38
CA VAL A 6 41.68 -19.27 37.86
C VAL A 6 40.23 -19.56 38.34
N ALA A 7 39.95 -20.73 38.90
CA ALA A 7 39.97 -21.11 40.33
C ALA A 7 38.81 -20.52 41.15
N GLY A 8 37.95 -21.43 41.66
CA GLY A 8 36.83 -21.13 42.53
C GLY A 8 37.23 -20.89 43.98
N LEU A 9 36.29 -20.29 44.72
CA LEU A 9 36.31 -20.24 46.17
C LEU A 9 34.89 -20.55 46.68
N VAL A 10 34.78 -21.68 47.38
CA VAL A 10 33.63 -22.07 48.20
C VAL A 10 33.86 -21.48 49.59
N VAL A 11 32.90 -20.73 50.12
CA VAL A 11 32.88 -20.34 51.54
C VAL A 11 31.55 -20.76 52.15
N SER A 12 31.66 -21.71 53.06
CA SER A 12 30.61 -22.21 53.93
C SER A 12 30.64 -21.42 55.25
N VAL A 13 29.50 -20.86 55.65
CA VAL A 13 29.19 -20.35 57.01
C VAL A 13 27.69 -20.60 57.16
N GLY A 14 27.12 -21.27 58.15
CA GLY A 14 27.51 -21.57 59.52
C GLY A 14 26.21 -21.41 60.33
N LEU A 15 25.57 -22.52 60.70
CA LEU A 15 24.35 -22.54 61.51
C LEU A 15 24.62 -21.89 62.88
N VAL A 16 23.80 -20.92 63.27
CA VAL A 16 23.60 -20.54 64.68
C VAL A 16 22.10 -20.43 64.93
N SER A 17 21.62 -21.26 65.85
CA SER A 17 20.27 -21.26 66.38
C SER A 17 20.28 -20.60 67.76
N SER A 18 19.45 -19.58 68.00
CA SER A 18 18.96 -19.28 69.34
C SER A 18 17.72 -18.37 69.34
N PHE A 19 16.85 -18.68 70.30
CA PHE A 19 15.47 -18.26 70.54
C PHE A 19 15.24 -16.78 70.88
N GLY A 20 14.03 -16.26 70.59
CA GLY A 20 13.47 -15.07 71.25
C GLY A 20 12.11 -14.56 70.75
N GLY A 21 11.01 -15.01 71.40
CA GLY A 21 9.78 -14.21 71.68
C GLY A 21 8.72 -13.99 70.59
N PRO A 22 7.42 -14.24 70.85
CA PRO A 22 6.33 -13.89 69.94
C PRO A 22 5.85 -12.45 70.20
N LEU A 23 6.09 -11.55 69.25
CA LEU A 23 5.35 -10.29 69.15
C LEU A 23 4.25 -10.49 68.10
N GLY A 24 3.03 -10.70 68.61
CA GLY A 24 1.82 -10.68 67.79
C GLY A 24 1.52 -9.26 67.33
N CYS A 25 1.85 -8.97 66.08
CA CYS A 25 1.23 -7.91 65.30
C CYS A 25 0.47 -8.57 64.14
N SER A 26 -0.83 -8.74 64.33
CA SER A 26 -1.76 -9.07 63.25
C SER A 26 -1.91 -7.84 62.35
N SER A 27 -1.01 -7.69 61.39
CA SER A 27 -1.33 -6.97 60.16
C SER A 27 -1.94 -8.01 59.23
N ASP A 28 -3.24 -7.90 58.95
CA ASP A 28 -3.86 -8.66 57.87
C ASP A 28 -3.02 -8.43 56.62
N PRO A 29 -2.48 -9.49 55.98
CA PRO A 29 -1.76 -9.31 54.73
C PRO A 29 -2.74 -8.67 53.74
N ALA A 30 -2.35 -7.53 53.19
CA ALA A 30 -3.09 -6.92 52.08
C ALA A 30 -3.41 -8.03 51.06
N PRO A 31 -4.66 -8.16 50.60
CA PRO A 31 -5.03 -9.23 49.70
C PRO A 31 -4.06 -9.22 48.53
N ALA A 32 -3.43 -10.38 48.28
CA ALA A 32 -2.48 -10.52 47.18
C ALA A 32 -3.14 -9.96 45.91
N PRO A 33 -2.44 -9.09 45.16
CA PRO A 33 -3.02 -8.48 43.98
C PRO A 33 -3.54 -9.60 43.09
N ALA A 34 -4.84 -9.55 42.77
CA ALA A 34 -5.48 -10.65 42.08
C ALA A 34 -4.71 -10.97 40.77
N PRO A 35 -4.58 -12.25 40.39
CA PRO A 35 -3.79 -12.69 39.23
C PRO A 35 -4.35 -12.11 37.91
N GLY A 36 -3.51 -11.89 36.90
CA GLY A 36 -3.88 -11.20 35.65
C GLY A 36 -3.09 -9.91 35.40
N ALA A 37 -2.75 -9.64 34.14
CA ALA A 37 -2.26 -8.35 33.67
C ALA A 37 -3.42 -7.35 33.55
N THR A 38 -3.20 -6.12 34.02
CA THR A 38 -4.16 -5.01 33.96
C THR A 38 -3.83 -4.08 32.80
N ALA A 39 -4.85 -3.71 32.03
CA ALA A 39 -4.72 -2.70 30.99
C ALA A 39 -4.32 -1.34 31.56
N VAL A 40 -3.47 -0.61 30.84
CA VAL A 40 -3.12 0.77 31.15
C VAL A 40 -4.00 1.72 30.33
N LEU A 41 -4.83 2.48 31.02
CA LEU A 41 -5.59 3.58 30.44
C LEU A 41 -5.62 4.71 31.47
N ASP A 42 -4.85 5.76 31.23
CA ASP A 42 -4.80 6.96 32.07
C ASP A 42 -5.51 8.14 31.38
N PRO A 43 -6.74 8.49 31.82
CA PRO A 43 -7.46 9.67 31.33
C PRO A 43 -6.77 11.00 31.62
N SER A 44 -5.77 11.03 32.50
CA SER A 44 -5.00 12.22 32.87
C SER A 44 -3.67 12.34 32.12
N ALA A 45 -3.30 11.34 31.31
CA ALA A 45 -2.02 11.30 30.61
C ALA A 45 -1.77 12.59 29.82
N ASP A 46 -0.66 13.28 30.07
CA ASP A 46 -0.28 14.45 29.28
C ASP A 46 0.28 13.98 27.93
N PHE A 47 -0.45 14.25 26.85
CA PHE A 47 -0.01 13.87 25.50
C PHE A 47 1.23 14.64 25.03
N ALA A 48 1.66 15.70 25.71
CA ALA A 48 2.94 16.35 25.44
C ALA A 48 4.11 15.73 26.21
N ALA A 49 3.84 14.97 27.28
CA ALA A 49 4.88 14.41 28.13
C ALA A 49 5.59 13.21 27.48
N GLU A 50 6.91 13.17 27.63
CA GLU A 50 7.74 12.04 27.21
C GLU A 50 7.37 10.78 28.01
N GLY A 51 7.34 9.63 27.34
CA GLY A 51 7.00 8.33 27.95
C GLY A 51 5.49 8.08 28.16
N ALA A 52 4.65 9.12 28.14
CA ALA A 52 3.21 9.00 28.36
C ALA A 52 2.42 8.58 27.10
N PHE A 53 3.07 8.39 25.95
CA PHE A 53 2.38 8.19 24.67
C PHE A 53 1.44 6.97 24.68
N PHE A 54 1.86 5.88 25.30
CA PHE A 54 1.07 4.63 25.36
C PHE A 54 0.27 4.45 26.65
N ASP A 55 0.17 5.48 27.50
CA ASP A 55 -0.74 5.45 28.66
C ASP A 55 -2.21 5.60 28.26
N VAL A 56 -2.45 6.00 27.02
CA VAL A 56 -3.72 5.85 26.30
C VAL A 56 -3.40 5.10 25.00
N PRO A 57 -4.18 4.07 24.64
CA PRO A 57 -3.98 3.36 23.38
C PRO A 57 -3.92 4.27 22.16
N TYR A 58 -3.12 3.85 21.19
CA TYR A 58 -3.04 4.46 19.86
C TYR A 58 -3.53 3.44 18.83
N PRO A 59 -4.13 3.83 17.69
CA PRO A 59 -4.68 5.15 17.39
C PRO A 59 -5.88 5.46 18.29
N SER A 60 -6.21 6.74 18.48
CA SER A 60 -7.37 7.17 19.28
C SER A 60 -7.86 8.55 18.84
N ASP A 61 -9.16 8.73 18.68
CA ASP A 61 -9.74 10.04 18.32
C ASP A 61 -9.50 11.13 19.38
N LEU A 62 -9.09 10.74 20.60
CA LEU A 62 -8.60 11.68 21.62
C LEU A 62 -7.32 12.41 21.20
N ARG A 63 -6.57 11.83 20.25
CA ARG A 63 -5.33 12.36 19.70
C ARG A 63 -5.56 13.10 18.38
N LEU A 64 -6.79 13.43 18.00
CA LEU A 64 -7.02 14.30 16.86
C LEU A 64 -7.05 15.76 17.29
N ASP A 65 -6.29 16.60 16.58
CA ASP A 65 -6.35 18.05 16.76
C ASP A 65 -7.64 18.63 16.14
N ALA A 66 -7.83 19.95 16.27
CA ALA A 66 -9.00 20.64 15.73
C ALA A 66 -9.12 20.57 14.18
N LYS A 67 -8.04 20.23 13.47
CA LYS A 67 -8.01 20.01 12.02
C LYS A 67 -8.20 18.53 11.65
N GLY A 68 -8.32 17.65 12.64
CA GLY A 68 -8.42 16.21 12.47
C GLY A 68 -7.08 15.54 12.21
N ALA A 69 -5.94 16.18 12.50
CA ALA A 69 -4.62 15.57 12.34
C ALA A 69 -4.23 14.76 13.59
N PRO A 70 -3.60 13.58 13.44
CA PRO A 70 -3.07 12.83 14.57
C PRO A 70 -1.96 13.56 15.33
N ASP A 71 -2.12 13.72 16.64
CA ASP A 71 -1.08 14.21 17.54
C ASP A 71 -0.08 13.08 17.86
N VAL A 72 1.06 13.18 17.19
CA VAL A 72 2.22 12.30 17.33
C VAL A 72 3.45 13.06 17.86
N ALA A 73 3.28 14.21 18.53
CA ALA A 73 4.41 15.00 19.01
C ALA A 73 5.29 14.23 20.01
N SER A 74 4.67 13.61 21.02
CA SER A 74 5.31 12.75 22.02
C SER A 74 5.49 11.30 21.59
N TYR A 75 5.22 10.96 20.33
CA TYR A 75 5.47 9.61 19.81
C TYR A 75 6.94 9.24 20.09
N PRO A 76 7.25 8.01 20.53
CA PRO A 76 8.61 7.65 20.90
C PRO A 76 9.64 7.93 19.80
N ASN A 77 10.79 8.48 20.18
CA ASN A 77 11.92 8.72 19.28
C ASN A 77 13.23 8.63 20.09
N PRO A 78 14.14 7.67 19.80
CA PRO A 78 15.45 7.55 20.45
C PRO A 78 16.45 8.59 19.92
N ALA A 79 16.01 9.86 19.83
CA ALA A 79 16.76 11.01 19.33
C ALA A 79 17.25 10.89 17.87
N LEU A 80 16.44 10.32 16.98
CA LEU A 80 16.73 10.24 15.55
C LEU A 80 15.98 11.33 14.77
N ALA A 81 16.73 12.21 14.11
CA ALA A 81 16.16 13.34 13.34
C ALA A 81 15.20 12.89 12.22
N ILE A 82 15.45 11.72 11.62
CA ILE A 82 14.59 11.15 10.58
C ILE A 82 13.19 10.82 11.10
N ILE A 83 13.07 10.40 12.36
CA ILE A 83 11.78 10.11 12.99
C ILE A 83 10.99 11.40 13.21
N ASP A 84 11.65 12.51 13.55
CA ASP A 84 10.97 13.81 13.69
C ASP A 84 10.41 14.31 12.35
N GLN A 85 11.08 14.01 11.24
CA GLN A 85 10.55 14.28 9.90
C GLN A 85 9.28 13.46 9.63
N PHE A 86 9.28 12.17 9.96
CA PHE A 86 8.08 11.34 9.82
C PHE A 86 6.93 11.78 10.74
N LYS A 87 7.22 12.20 11.98
CA LYS A 87 6.20 12.83 12.87
C LYS A 87 5.60 14.09 12.26
N LYS A 88 6.41 14.92 11.59
CA LYS A 88 5.91 16.10 10.88
C LYS A 88 4.97 15.70 9.73
N MET A 89 5.39 14.75 8.89
CA MET A 89 4.58 14.26 7.77
C MET A 89 3.28 13.59 8.22
N ALA A 90 3.33 12.79 9.28
CA ALA A 90 2.15 12.13 9.87
C ALA A 90 1.13 13.12 10.46
N ARG A 91 1.49 14.39 10.67
CA ARG A 91 0.58 15.49 11.07
C ARG A 91 -0.03 16.25 9.89
N GLU A 92 0.36 15.93 8.66
CA GLU A 92 -0.17 16.59 7.45
C GLU A 92 -1.45 15.92 6.92
N ARG A 93 -1.81 14.76 7.47
CA ARG A 93 -3.02 14.00 7.14
C ARG A 93 -4.20 14.35 8.03
N LYS A 94 -5.41 14.01 7.58
CA LYS A 94 -6.63 14.00 8.39
C LYS A 94 -7.02 12.57 8.72
N GLY A 95 -7.27 12.25 9.98
CA GLY A 95 -7.59 10.92 10.46
C GLY A 95 -6.41 9.94 10.43
N PHE A 96 -6.64 8.75 10.94
CA PHE A 96 -5.64 7.67 11.05
C PHE A 96 -5.51 6.84 9.76
N PRO A 97 -4.43 6.09 9.56
CA PRO A 97 -4.26 5.22 8.39
C PRO A 97 -5.35 4.14 8.29
N VAL A 98 -5.69 3.74 7.07
CA VAL A 98 -6.56 2.58 6.77
C VAL A 98 -5.84 1.25 6.91
N VAL A 99 -4.50 1.28 6.97
CA VAL A 99 -3.62 0.18 7.39
C VAL A 99 -3.11 0.40 8.82
N SER A 100 -4.03 0.66 9.75
CA SER A 100 -3.73 1.02 11.14
C SER A 100 -3.06 -0.07 11.97
N VAL A 101 -2.23 0.32 12.92
CA VAL A 101 -1.71 -0.57 13.98
C VAL A 101 -2.10 0.03 15.33
N ALA A 102 -2.78 -0.77 16.15
CA ALA A 102 -3.14 -0.41 17.51
C ALA A 102 -2.12 -0.90 18.53
N TYR A 103 -1.86 -0.07 19.54
CA TYR A 103 -0.90 -0.30 20.62
C TYR A 103 -1.58 -0.22 21.97
N PHE A 104 -1.42 -1.25 22.79
CA PHE A 104 -2.02 -1.38 24.10
C PHE A 104 -0.95 -1.73 25.14
N ARG A 105 -0.86 -0.94 26.23
CA ARG A 105 0.09 -1.19 27.32
C ARG A 105 -0.60 -1.92 28.47
N PHE A 106 0.15 -2.80 29.13
CA PHE A 106 -0.28 -3.53 30.32
C PHE A 106 0.75 -3.38 31.45
N ASP A 107 0.38 -3.79 32.66
CA ASP A 107 1.26 -3.75 33.84
C ASP A 107 2.13 -5.02 34.01
N LYS A 108 1.87 -6.06 33.21
CA LYS A 108 2.53 -7.36 33.27
C LYS A 108 2.66 -8.00 31.88
N PRO A 109 3.57 -8.99 31.71
CA PRO A 109 3.74 -9.71 30.45
C PRO A 109 2.45 -10.36 29.93
N LEU A 110 2.27 -10.31 28.61
CA LEU A 110 1.15 -10.95 27.90
C LEU A 110 1.55 -12.32 27.35
N ALA A 111 0.56 -13.14 27.01
CA ALA A 111 0.79 -14.35 26.23
C ALA A 111 1.46 -13.97 24.88
N PRO A 112 2.57 -14.62 24.48
CA PRO A 112 3.27 -14.28 23.24
C PRO A 112 2.37 -14.36 21.99
N ARG A 113 2.58 -13.43 21.06
CA ARG A 113 1.86 -13.38 19.76
C ARG A 113 2.84 -13.14 18.60
N GLY A 114 2.60 -13.77 17.45
CA GLY A 114 3.38 -13.58 16.23
C GLY A 114 2.59 -12.96 15.07
N GLU A 115 3.28 -12.25 14.17
CA GLU A 115 2.67 -11.54 13.04
C GLU A 115 1.99 -12.45 11.98
N LYS A 116 2.11 -13.77 12.12
CA LYS A 116 1.48 -14.77 11.24
C LYS A 116 0.24 -15.43 11.86
N ASP A 117 0.01 -15.19 13.16
CA ASP A 117 -1.10 -15.79 13.88
C ASP A 117 -2.39 -15.03 13.57
N VAL A 118 -3.17 -15.55 12.62
CA VAL A 118 -4.43 -14.93 12.22
C VAL A 118 -5.46 -15.01 13.34
N ILE A 119 -6.06 -13.87 13.67
CA ILE A 119 -7.13 -13.70 14.65
C ILE A 119 -8.36 -13.21 13.90
N ALA A 120 -9.45 -14.00 13.89
CA ALA A 120 -10.64 -13.65 13.11
C ALA A 120 -11.94 -14.07 13.79
N GLY A 121 -13.00 -13.31 13.51
CA GLY A 121 -14.35 -13.55 14.01
C GLY A 121 -14.65 -12.80 15.32
N LYS A 122 -15.94 -12.59 15.60
CA LYS A 122 -16.43 -11.85 16.77
C LYS A 122 -16.06 -12.50 18.12
N ASP A 123 -15.86 -13.82 18.12
CA ASP A 123 -15.57 -14.60 19.33
C ASP A 123 -14.05 -14.69 19.61
N ALA A 124 -13.22 -14.07 18.76
CA ALA A 124 -11.77 -14.00 18.93
C ALA A 124 -11.36 -13.20 20.18
N PRO A 125 -10.17 -13.47 20.76
CA PRO A 125 -9.65 -12.75 21.93
C PRO A 125 -9.35 -11.26 21.66
N ILE A 126 -9.19 -10.89 20.40
CA ILE A 126 -8.97 -9.51 19.95
C ILE A 126 -9.86 -9.29 18.73
N VAL A 127 -10.60 -8.18 18.70
CA VAL A 127 -11.56 -7.86 17.64
C VAL A 127 -11.31 -6.45 17.14
N LEU A 128 -11.38 -6.26 15.82
CA LEU A 128 -11.47 -4.95 15.17
C LEU A 128 -12.84 -4.85 14.53
N VAL A 129 -13.58 -3.79 14.83
CA VAL A 129 -14.98 -3.63 14.47
C VAL A 129 -15.26 -2.23 13.93
N ASP A 130 -16.10 -2.15 12.88
CA ASP A 130 -16.67 -0.88 12.41
C ASP A 130 -17.74 -0.41 13.42
N VAL A 131 -17.53 0.76 14.04
CA VAL A 131 -18.42 1.34 15.06
C VAL A 131 -19.07 2.64 14.58
N ASP A 132 -18.91 2.98 13.31
CA ASP A 132 -19.51 4.17 12.73
C ASP A 132 -21.03 3.99 12.62
N GLU A 133 -21.77 4.90 13.25
CA GLU A 133 -23.23 4.88 13.29
C GLU A 133 -23.87 4.99 11.90
N LYS A 134 -23.16 5.59 10.94
CA LYS A 134 -23.61 5.78 9.56
C LYS A 134 -23.10 4.69 8.63
N SER A 135 -22.22 3.80 9.09
CA SER A 135 -21.66 2.76 8.25
C SER A 135 -22.69 1.68 7.97
N PRO A 136 -22.86 1.26 6.69
CA PRO A 136 -23.64 0.07 6.36
C PRO A 136 -22.98 -1.21 6.88
N ASP A 137 -21.69 -1.16 7.22
CA ASP A 137 -20.92 -2.28 7.77
C ASP A 137 -20.79 -2.21 9.30
N ARG A 138 -21.55 -1.36 10.00
CA ARG A 138 -21.48 -1.27 11.47
C ARG A 138 -21.64 -2.66 12.12
N GLY A 139 -20.68 -3.03 12.97
CA GLY A 139 -20.60 -4.35 13.61
C GLY A 139 -19.80 -5.39 12.82
N LYS A 140 -19.39 -5.10 11.58
CA LYS A 140 -18.49 -5.98 10.82
C LYS A 140 -17.14 -6.09 11.52
N THR A 141 -16.67 -7.32 11.67
CA THR A 141 -15.35 -7.64 12.23
C THR A 141 -14.34 -7.96 11.16
N TYR A 142 -13.08 -7.61 11.38
CA TYR A 142 -12.00 -7.77 10.40
C TYR A 142 -10.96 -8.80 10.87
N PRO A 143 -10.37 -9.61 9.97
CA PRO A 143 -9.23 -10.46 10.30
C PRO A 143 -8.01 -9.64 10.69
N LEU A 144 -7.33 -10.06 11.75
CA LEU A 144 -6.23 -9.38 12.42
C LEU A 144 -5.00 -10.28 12.52
N VAL A 145 -3.88 -9.65 12.85
CA VAL A 145 -2.67 -10.27 13.42
C VAL A 145 -2.21 -9.43 14.60
N ALA A 146 -1.41 -10.02 15.50
CA ALA A 146 -0.90 -9.32 16.68
C ALA A 146 0.53 -9.75 17.01
N THR A 147 1.28 -8.87 17.68
CA THR A 147 2.59 -9.17 18.24
C THR A 147 2.71 -8.67 19.68
N THR A 148 3.55 -9.34 20.45
CA THR A 148 4.07 -8.86 21.74
C THR A 148 5.54 -8.44 21.52
N PRO A 149 5.81 -7.25 20.96
CA PRO A 149 7.17 -6.84 20.61
C PRO A 149 8.06 -6.70 21.85
N ASN A 150 9.36 -6.95 21.66
CA ASN A 150 10.36 -6.70 22.69
C ASN A 150 10.51 -5.18 22.96
N PRO A 151 10.77 -4.78 24.21
CA PRO A 151 11.01 -3.37 24.53
C PRO A 151 12.26 -2.81 23.85
N ASP A 152 12.17 -1.56 23.39
CA ASP A 152 13.29 -0.81 22.83
C ASP A 152 13.07 0.71 22.96
N GLY A 153 13.79 1.52 22.19
CA GLY A 153 13.64 2.99 22.18
C GLY A 153 12.25 3.49 21.73
N TYR A 154 11.41 2.62 21.19
CA TYR A 154 10.04 2.94 20.75
C TYR A 154 8.97 2.12 21.47
N VAL A 155 9.32 0.93 21.95
CA VAL A 155 8.38 -0.03 22.54
C VAL A 155 8.58 -0.05 24.06
N PRO A 156 7.59 0.36 24.87
CA PRO A 156 7.66 0.19 26.33
C PRO A 156 7.51 -1.29 26.71
N GLU A 157 7.78 -1.61 27.98
CA GLU A 157 7.45 -2.94 28.52
C GLU A 157 5.95 -3.25 28.38
N PHE A 158 5.66 -4.52 28.07
CA PHE A 158 4.32 -5.11 28.04
C PHE A 158 3.36 -4.44 27.04
N LEU A 159 3.87 -4.16 25.84
CA LEU A 159 3.07 -3.68 24.72
C LEU A 159 2.46 -4.85 23.92
N LEU A 160 1.19 -4.71 23.55
CA LEU A 160 0.53 -5.49 22.51
C LEU A 160 0.35 -4.61 21.28
N ALA A 161 0.84 -5.06 20.13
CA ALA A 161 0.58 -4.44 18.84
C ALA A 161 -0.42 -5.30 18.05
N VAL A 162 -1.43 -4.67 17.44
CA VAL A 162 -2.51 -5.34 16.72
C VAL A 162 -2.78 -4.61 15.41
N ALA A 163 -2.86 -5.32 14.29
CA ALA A 163 -3.16 -4.72 12.99
C ALA A 163 -4.14 -5.60 12.20
N PRO A 164 -4.89 -5.05 11.23
CA PRO A 164 -5.55 -5.88 10.24
C PRO A 164 -4.50 -6.77 9.58
N ARG A 165 -4.89 -8.00 9.23
CA ARG A 165 -4.00 -8.87 8.43
C ARG A 165 -3.58 -8.09 7.18
N PRO A 166 -2.29 -8.05 6.80
CA PRO A 166 -1.84 -7.34 5.59
C PRO A 166 -2.77 -7.54 4.38
N GLY A 167 -3.24 -6.47 3.75
CA GLY A 167 -4.22 -6.57 2.64
C GLY A 167 -5.70 -6.53 3.06
N VAL A 168 -6.02 -6.67 4.35
CA VAL A 168 -7.33 -6.26 4.87
C VAL A 168 -7.26 -4.77 5.15
N LEU A 169 -7.94 -3.96 4.34
CA LEU A 169 -7.99 -2.51 4.50
C LEU A 169 -9.29 -2.05 5.14
N LEU A 170 -9.21 -1.02 5.97
CA LEU A 170 -10.36 -0.31 6.48
C LEU A 170 -10.92 0.65 5.43
N SER A 171 -12.24 0.79 5.37
CA SER A 171 -12.86 1.83 4.57
C SER A 171 -12.57 3.20 5.20
N PRO A 172 -12.13 4.19 4.42
CA PRO A 172 -11.71 5.50 4.94
C PRO A 172 -12.91 6.36 5.38
N GLY A 173 -12.65 7.33 6.24
CA GLY A 173 -13.66 8.25 6.76
C GLY A 173 -14.66 7.61 7.73
N ARG A 174 -14.36 6.40 8.22
CA ARG A 174 -15.19 5.67 9.19
C ARG A 174 -14.50 5.54 10.54
N THR A 175 -15.31 5.44 11.59
CA THR A 175 -14.87 5.16 12.97
C THR A 175 -14.83 3.65 13.23
N TYR A 176 -13.69 3.17 13.71
CA TYR A 176 -13.46 1.78 14.09
C TYR A 176 -13.03 1.68 15.56
N ALA A 177 -13.09 0.47 16.08
CA ALA A 177 -12.52 0.17 17.38
C ALA A 177 -11.77 -1.16 17.39
N TYR A 178 -10.58 -1.15 18.00
CA TYR A 178 -9.92 -2.38 18.43
C TYR A 178 -10.34 -2.70 19.86
N VAL A 179 -10.59 -3.97 20.14
CA VAL A 179 -11.07 -4.48 21.42
C VAL A 179 -10.20 -5.66 21.82
N VAL A 180 -9.51 -5.54 22.95
CA VAL A 180 -8.78 -6.64 23.59
C VAL A 180 -9.66 -7.20 24.70
N ARG A 181 -9.98 -8.49 24.61
CA ARG A 181 -10.88 -9.15 25.54
C ARG A 181 -10.11 -9.83 26.65
N SER A 182 -10.77 -10.12 27.77
CA SER A 182 -10.16 -10.81 28.91
C SER A 182 -9.56 -12.17 28.53
N GLY A 183 -10.14 -12.84 27.53
CA GLY A 183 -9.64 -14.11 26.97
C GLY A 183 -8.32 -14.04 26.19
N ALA A 184 -7.74 -12.85 25.95
CA ALA A 184 -6.43 -12.73 25.28
C ALA A 184 -5.26 -13.24 26.13
N LYS A 185 -5.46 -13.29 27.45
CA LYS A 185 -4.59 -13.85 28.51
C LYS A 185 -3.22 -13.19 28.70
N ASP A 186 -2.76 -13.20 29.94
CA ASP A 186 -1.38 -12.84 30.30
C ASP A 186 -0.41 -14.00 30.05
N ALA A 187 0.88 -13.78 30.29
CA ALA A 187 1.92 -14.79 30.07
C ALA A 187 1.76 -16.06 30.94
N ASP A 188 1.07 -15.94 32.07
CA ASP A 188 0.79 -17.03 33.00
C ASP A 188 -0.56 -17.74 32.69
N GLY A 189 -1.26 -17.30 31.65
CA GLY A 189 -2.54 -17.85 31.21
C GLY A 189 -3.76 -17.33 31.96
N ASN A 190 -3.62 -16.32 32.82
CA ASN A 190 -4.72 -15.67 33.51
C ASN A 190 -5.46 -14.70 32.59
N ALA A 191 -6.74 -14.45 32.88
CA ALA A 191 -7.52 -13.46 32.14
C ALA A 191 -6.97 -12.02 32.32
N LEU A 192 -7.00 -11.24 31.24
CA LEU A 192 -6.67 -9.82 31.30
C LEU A 192 -7.74 -9.02 32.03
N LYS A 193 -7.33 -7.95 32.71
CA LYS A 193 -8.20 -7.11 33.50
C LYS A 193 -8.35 -5.70 32.93
N PRO A 194 -9.58 -5.14 32.96
CA PRO A 194 -9.78 -3.75 32.63
C PRO A 194 -9.24 -2.82 33.72
N SER A 195 -8.73 -1.66 33.30
CA SER A 195 -8.43 -0.56 34.21
C SER A 195 -9.72 -0.02 34.86
N ALA A 196 -9.58 0.70 35.98
CA ALA A 196 -10.72 1.39 36.60
C ALA A 196 -11.40 2.39 35.64
N ALA A 197 -10.61 3.04 34.77
CA ALA A 197 -11.15 3.92 33.73
C ALA A 197 -12.00 3.15 32.72
N MET A 198 -11.53 1.99 32.25
CA MET A 198 -12.28 1.14 31.31
C MET A 198 -13.58 0.62 31.92
N GLN A 199 -13.56 0.23 33.19
CA GLN A 199 -14.76 -0.22 33.92
C GLN A 199 -15.84 0.86 34.02
N LYS A 200 -15.45 2.14 34.20
CA LYS A 200 -16.38 3.28 34.18
C LYS A 200 -16.92 3.53 32.77
N LEU A 201 -16.05 3.52 31.76
CA LEU A 201 -16.46 3.70 30.36
C LEU A 201 -17.44 2.61 29.90
N ALA A 202 -17.27 1.36 30.34
CA ALA A 202 -18.20 0.26 30.09
C ALA A 202 -19.61 0.51 30.64
N LYS A 203 -19.73 1.35 31.69
CA LYS A 203 -21.01 1.79 32.27
C LYS A 203 -21.54 3.08 31.67
N GLY A 204 -20.82 3.69 30.73
CA GLY A 204 -21.15 5.02 30.19
C GLY A 204 -20.79 6.17 31.14
N GLU A 205 -19.93 5.93 32.14
CA GLU A 205 -19.52 6.91 33.14
C GLU A 205 -18.18 7.56 32.74
N SER A 206 -18.01 8.85 33.06
CA SER A 206 -16.72 9.53 32.89
C SER A 206 -15.69 8.95 33.86
N PRO A 207 -14.49 8.56 33.39
CA PRO A 207 -13.46 8.07 34.27
C PRO A 207 -12.79 9.17 35.11
N GLY A 208 -13.12 10.46 34.88
CA GLY A 208 -12.43 11.61 35.44
C GLY A 208 -11.12 11.90 34.68
N GLY A 209 -10.30 12.81 35.20
CA GLY A 209 -9.06 13.23 34.54
C GLY A 209 -9.29 14.19 33.36
N ALA A 210 -8.21 14.72 32.79
CA ALA A 210 -8.27 15.78 31.77
C ALA A 210 -9.03 15.37 30.49
N ARG A 211 -9.10 14.06 30.17
CA ARG A 211 -9.71 13.53 28.95
C ARG A 211 -10.94 12.65 29.21
N GLY A 212 -11.34 12.45 30.48
CA GLY A 212 -12.40 11.51 30.83
C GLY A 212 -13.73 11.79 30.12
N ASP A 213 -14.17 13.06 30.10
CA ASP A 213 -15.43 13.43 29.48
C ASP A 213 -15.41 13.25 27.96
N ALA A 214 -14.25 13.48 27.32
CA ALA A 214 -14.07 13.26 25.89
C ALA A 214 -14.06 11.77 25.51
N MET A 215 -13.69 10.87 26.44
CA MET A 215 -13.73 9.42 26.22
C MET A 215 -15.17 8.89 26.16
N VAL A 216 -16.09 9.41 26.98
CA VAL A 216 -17.47 8.89 27.08
C VAL A 216 -18.16 8.74 25.72
N PRO A 217 -18.25 9.75 24.83
CA PRO A 217 -18.92 9.60 23.55
C PRO A 217 -18.23 8.59 22.62
N LEU A 218 -16.89 8.49 22.65
CA LEU A 218 -16.15 7.52 21.82
C LEU A 218 -16.48 6.09 22.24
N TYR A 219 -16.40 5.81 23.54
CA TYR A 219 -16.64 4.48 24.08
C TYR A 219 -18.12 4.10 24.09
N THR A 220 -19.03 5.07 24.12
CA THR A 220 -20.47 4.82 23.93
C THR A 220 -20.76 4.22 22.55
N LYS A 221 -20.12 4.72 21.48
CA LYS A 221 -20.24 4.15 20.13
C LYS A 221 -19.76 2.70 20.08
N LEU A 222 -18.60 2.45 20.72
CA LEU A 222 -18.04 1.10 20.86
C LEU A 222 -19.01 0.17 21.58
N PHE A 223 -19.38 0.47 22.83
CA PHE A 223 -20.18 -0.45 23.64
C PHE A 223 -21.59 -0.66 23.06
N THR A 224 -22.20 0.36 22.47
CA THR A 224 -23.48 0.19 21.75
C THR A 224 -23.34 -0.81 20.60
N THR A 225 -22.21 -0.79 19.89
CA THR A 225 -21.95 -1.74 18.80
C THR A 225 -21.57 -3.13 19.32
N LEU A 226 -20.88 -3.23 20.47
CA LEU A 226 -20.60 -4.53 21.09
C LEU A 226 -21.87 -5.21 21.62
N ASP A 227 -22.81 -4.43 22.17
CA ASP A 227 -24.10 -4.94 22.63
C ASP A 227 -24.89 -5.59 21.49
N THR A 228 -24.86 -5.01 20.27
CA THR A 228 -25.54 -5.61 19.10
C THR A 228 -24.84 -6.88 18.60
N LEU A 229 -23.54 -7.04 18.88
CA LEU A 229 -22.77 -8.24 18.56
C LEU A 229 -22.84 -9.32 19.65
N GLY A 230 -23.47 -9.02 20.78
CA GLY A 230 -23.53 -9.91 21.94
C GLY A 230 -22.16 -10.09 22.63
N ILE A 231 -21.24 -9.14 22.48
CA ILE A 231 -19.96 -9.12 23.19
C ILE A 231 -20.18 -8.43 24.54
N PRO A 232 -20.02 -9.14 25.68
CA PRO A 232 -20.28 -8.56 27.00
C PRO A 232 -19.34 -7.40 27.32
N ARG A 233 -19.88 -6.34 27.93
CA ARG A 233 -19.09 -5.14 28.27
C ARG A 233 -18.01 -5.44 29.32
N ASP A 234 -18.26 -6.38 30.22
CA ASP A 234 -17.33 -6.83 31.27
C ASP A 234 -16.22 -7.76 30.75
N ASP A 235 -16.33 -8.25 29.51
CA ASP A 235 -15.28 -9.01 28.83
C ASP A 235 -14.26 -8.11 28.11
N VAL A 236 -14.51 -6.79 28.04
CA VAL A 236 -13.58 -5.82 27.45
C VAL A 236 -12.49 -5.47 28.46
N ALA A 237 -11.28 -6.01 28.26
CA ALA A 237 -10.11 -5.67 29.06
C ALA A 237 -9.49 -4.34 28.61
N HIS A 238 -9.41 -4.10 27.30
CA HIS A 238 -8.89 -2.86 26.75
C HIS A 238 -9.51 -2.56 25.38
N ALA A 239 -9.49 -1.31 24.95
CA ALA A 239 -10.02 -0.91 23.66
C ALA A 239 -9.49 0.46 23.25
N THR A 240 -9.60 0.77 21.96
CA THR A 240 -9.40 2.12 21.42
C THR A 240 -10.38 2.38 20.29
N VAL A 241 -10.78 3.64 20.12
CA VAL A 241 -11.74 4.10 19.11
C VAL A 241 -11.09 5.20 18.28
N PHE A 242 -11.10 5.04 16.96
CA PHE A 242 -10.36 5.91 16.05
C PHE A 242 -11.07 6.04 14.70
N THR A 243 -10.87 7.17 14.03
CA THR A 243 -11.46 7.49 12.73
C THR A 243 -10.38 7.54 11.65
N THR A 244 -10.61 6.78 10.58
CA THR A 244 -9.69 6.67 9.44
C THR A 244 -9.76 7.89 8.52
N GLY A 245 -8.63 8.25 7.93
CA GLY A 245 -8.47 9.28 6.91
C GLY A 245 -8.61 8.76 5.48
N ASP A 246 -8.62 9.67 4.51
CA ASP A 246 -8.73 9.35 3.07
C ASP A 246 -7.61 9.99 2.24
N MET A 247 -6.41 9.42 2.33
CA MET A 247 -5.24 9.97 1.64
C MET A 247 -5.32 9.85 0.10
N VAL A 248 -6.15 8.92 -0.42
CA VAL A 248 -6.38 8.81 -1.87
C VAL A 248 -7.26 9.97 -2.35
N ALA A 249 -8.30 10.35 -1.60
CA ALA A 249 -9.10 11.53 -1.93
C ALA A 249 -8.28 12.82 -1.87
N ASP A 250 -7.43 12.98 -0.85
CA ASP A 250 -6.53 14.14 -0.74
C ASP A 250 -5.57 14.21 -1.94
N THR A 251 -4.97 13.07 -2.32
CA THR A 251 -4.11 12.98 -3.50
C THR A 251 -4.87 13.25 -4.80
N ALA A 252 -6.11 12.77 -4.93
CA ALA A 252 -6.95 13.03 -6.09
C ALA A 252 -7.32 14.51 -6.24
N ALA A 253 -7.72 15.16 -5.14
CA ALA A 253 -8.05 16.57 -5.10
C ALA A 253 -6.83 17.43 -5.47
N LEU A 254 -5.67 17.14 -4.88
CA LEU A 254 -4.41 17.81 -5.20
C LEU A 254 -4.07 17.68 -6.68
N THR A 255 -3.96 16.44 -7.15
CA THR A 255 -3.48 16.17 -8.51
C THR A 255 -4.49 16.63 -9.56
N LYS A 256 -5.79 16.72 -9.23
CA LYS A 256 -6.82 17.25 -10.14
C LYS A 256 -6.57 18.71 -10.40
N THR A 257 -6.44 19.50 -9.34
CA THR A 257 -6.21 20.95 -9.45
C THR A 257 -4.91 21.25 -10.21
N LEU A 258 -3.82 20.53 -9.91
CA LEU A 258 -2.54 20.73 -10.59
C LEU A 258 -2.57 20.31 -12.07
N SER A 259 -3.20 19.17 -12.39
CA SER A 259 -3.26 18.67 -13.76
C SER A 259 -4.25 19.42 -14.65
N GLU A 260 -5.32 20.01 -14.10
CA GLU A 260 -6.26 20.84 -14.86
C GLU A 260 -5.72 22.26 -15.12
N ALA A 261 -4.80 22.74 -14.27
CA ALA A 261 -4.16 24.05 -14.46
C ALA A 261 -3.16 24.08 -15.62
N THR A 262 -2.74 22.93 -16.16
CA THR A 262 -1.74 22.84 -17.22
C THR A 262 -2.12 21.83 -18.30
N SER A 263 -1.80 22.14 -19.55
CA SER A 263 -2.04 21.23 -20.67
C SER A 263 -0.96 21.43 -21.75
N PRO A 264 0.31 21.16 -21.44
CA PRO A 264 1.40 21.27 -22.42
C PRO A 264 1.15 20.31 -23.59
N PRO A 265 1.41 20.74 -24.85
CA PRO A 265 1.34 19.84 -25.99
C PRO A 265 2.54 18.88 -26.00
N LEU A 266 2.38 17.75 -26.66
CA LEU A 266 3.53 16.97 -27.12
C LEU A 266 4.24 17.72 -28.25
N LYS A 267 5.57 17.68 -28.26
CA LYS A 267 6.43 18.33 -29.25
C LYS A 267 7.54 17.39 -29.73
N ASP A 268 8.27 17.82 -30.74
CA ASP A 268 9.49 17.16 -31.23
C ASP A 268 9.28 15.69 -31.64
N PHE A 269 8.17 15.41 -32.34
CA PHE A 269 7.90 14.06 -32.85
C PHE A 269 8.98 13.60 -33.83
N ALA A 270 9.56 12.43 -33.59
CA ALA A 270 10.56 11.83 -34.47
C ALA A 270 10.39 10.31 -34.54
N LEU A 271 10.68 9.73 -35.71
CA LEU A 271 10.77 8.28 -35.87
C LEU A 271 12.13 7.82 -35.35
N GLU A 272 12.11 6.94 -34.36
CA GLU A 272 13.32 6.28 -33.86
C GLU A 272 13.46 4.92 -34.55
N THR A 273 14.64 4.68 -35.14
CA THR A 273 14.98 3.39 -35.76
C THR A 273 15.94 2.64 -34.86
N ILE A 274 15.44 1.56 -34.24
CA ILE A 274 16.24 0.65 -33.42
C ILE A 274 16.47 -0.62 -34.24
N PRO A 275 17.72 -1.00 -34.59
CA PRO A 275 17.98 -2.15 -35.46
C PRO A 275 17.35 -3.47 -34.98
N SER A 276 17.32 -3.71 -33.67
CA SER A 276 16.68 -4.91 -33.08
C SER A 276 15.16 -4.94 -33.25
N LEU A 277 14.53 -3.80 -33.60
CA LEU A 277 13.09 -3.65 -33.78
C LEU A 277 12.68 -3.50 -35.25
N ALA A 278 13.59 -3.75 -36.21
CA ALA A 278 13.27 -3.62 -37.64
C ALA A 278 12.01 -4.42 -38.05
N ASN A 279 11.82 -5.59 -37.44
CA ASN A 279 10.69 -6.50 -37.68
C ASN A 279 9.54 -6.33 -36.68
N ALA A 280 9.57 -5.31 -35.82
CA ALA A 280 8.49 -5.06 -34.87
C ALA A 280 7.17 -4.73 -35.60
N PRO A 281 6.00 -5.10 -35.03
CA PRO A 281 4.69 -4.84 -35.62
C PRO A 281 4.22 -3.37 -35.48
N PHE A 282 5.12 -2.47 -35.11
CA PHE A 282 4.87 -1.04 -34.89
C PHE A 282 6.02 -0.18 -35.41
N CYS A 283 5.73 1.11 -35.56
CA CYS A 283 6.69 2.20 -35.69
C CYS A 283 6.94 2.82 -34.31
N HIS A 284 8.19 3.10 -33.95
CA HIS A 284 8.51 3.78 -32.70
C HIS A 284 8.67 5.28 -32.94
N VAL A 285 7.77 6.06 -32.36
CA VAL A 285 7.81 7.52 -32.37
C VAL A 285 8.26 8.01 -31.00
N THR A 286 9.28 8.86 -30.97
CA THR A 286 9.65 9.64 -29.78
C THR A 286 9.03 11.02 -29.85
N ALA A 287 8.77 11.60 -28.68
CA ALA A 287 8.28 12.95 -28.50
C ALA A 287 8.78 13.50 -27.15
N LYS A 288 8.51 14.79 -26.89
CA LYS A 288 8.76 15.44 -25.60
C LYS A 288 7.51 16.11 -25.06
N ILE A 289 7.46 16.27 -23.76
CA ILE A 289 6.46 17.07 -23.04
C ILE A 289 7.17 17.90 -21.97
N THR A 290 6.80 19.18 -21.84
CA THR A 290 7.34 20.07 -20.80
C THR A 290 6.42 20.00 -19.58
N LEU A 291 6.88 19.40 -18.48
CA LEU A 291 6.09 19.15 -17.28
C LEU A 291 6.54 20.05 -16.10
N PRO A 292 5.61 20.50 -15.25
CA PRO A 292 5.95 21.26 -14.06
C PRO A 292 6.58 20.35 -13.00
N GLN A 293 7.65 20.81 -12.36
CA GLN A 293 8.30 20.15 -11.23
C GLN A 293 7.99 20.93 -9.95
N PHE A 294 7.37 20.24 -8.98
CA PHE A 294 6.93 20.84 -7.72
C PHE A 294 7.86 20.54 -6.53
N GLN A 295 8.76 19.56 -6.66
CA GLN A 295 9.73 19.23 -5.61
C GLN A 295 10.86 20.25 -5.57
N LYS A 296 11.19 20.73 -4.36
CA LYS A 296 12.33 21.61 -4.14
C LYS A 296 13.65 20.84 -4.28
N GLY A 297 14.70 21.52 -4.76
CA GLY A 297 16.03 20.93 -4.91
C GLY A 297 16.22 20.18 -6.21
N LYS A 298 17.23 19.29 -6.23
CA LYS A 298 17.67 18.56 -7.43
C LYS A 298 17.53 17.04 -7.23
N PRO A 299 17.05 16.28 -8.22
CA PRO A 299 17.04 14.82 -8.13
C PRO A 299 18.47 14.27 -7.99
N PRO A 300 18.67 13.16 -7.25
CA PRO A 300 17.65 12.29 -6.67
C PRO A 300 17.04 12.81 -5.35
N PHE A 301 17.34 14.06 -4.97
CA PHE A 301 16.84 14.78 -3.78
C PHE A 301 17.41 14.28 -2.46
N ASP A 302 18.73 14.05 -2.38
CA ASP A 302 19.40 13.57 -1.16
C ASP A 302 19.29 14.52 0.07
N THR A 303 18.82 15.77 -0.12
CA THR A 303 18.68 16.76 0.96
C THR A 303 17.35 17.53 0.98
N GLU A 304 16.63 17.61 -0.14
CA GLU A 304 15.36 18.35 -0.28
C GLU A 304 14.24 17.42 -0.78
N GLY A 305 13.49 17.76 -1.83
CA GLY A 305 12.56 16.84 -2.48
C GLY A 305 11.12 16.84 -1.99
N LEU A 306 10.80 17.58 -0.93
CA LEU A 306 9.40 17.79 -0.51
C LEU A 306 8.73 18.90 -1.34
N PHE A 307 7.41 18.84 -1.43
CA PHE A 307 6.59 19.94 -1.94
C PHE A 307 6.57 21.11 -0.95
N GLU A 308 6.80 22.32 -1.46
CA GLU A 308 6.55 23.56 -0.73
C GLU A 308 5.12 24.01 -1.01
N LEU A 309 4.27 24.06 0.01
CA LEU A 309 2.87 24.46 -0.15
C LEU A 309 2.73 25.99 -0.11
N GLY A 310 2.03 26.54 -1.10
CA GLY A 310 1.68 27.95 -1.18
C GLY A 310 0.51 28.33 -0.26
N PRO A 311 0.09 29.61 -0.25
CA PRO A 311 -1.03 30.09 0.56
C PRO A 311 -2.38 29.42 0.24
N ASP A 312 -2.52 28.85 -0.95
CA ASP A 312 -3.68 28.10 -1.42
C ASP A 312 -3.66 26.61 -1.00
N GLY A 313 -2.59 26.17 -0.32
CA GLY A 313 -2.39 24.79 0.07
C GLY A 313 -1.93 23.87 -1.06
N LEU A 314 -1.55 24.41 -2.23
CA LEU A 314 -1.03 23.66 -3.36
C LEU A 314 0.51 23.75 -3.44
N PRO A 315 1.19 22.72 -3.98
CA PRO A 315 2.61 22.77 -4.27
C PRO A 315 2.96 23.92 -5.21
N VAL A 316 3.94 24.73 -4.82
CA VAL A 316 4.49 25.80 -5.63
C VAL A 316 5.39 25.20 -6.72
N LYS A 317 5.14 25.56 -7.98
CA LYS A 317 5.98 25.15 -9.11
C LYS A 317 7.40 25.70 -8.94
N GLN A 318 8.40 24.82 -8.99
CA GLN A 318 9.81 25.14 -8.82
C GLN A 318 10.52 25.39 -10.16
N ARG A 319 10.20 24.56 -11.17
CA ARG A 319 10.73 24.67 -12.54
C ARG A 319 9.84 23.90 -13.54
N ASP A 320 10.19 23.98 -14.80
CA ASP A 320 9.66 23.11 -15.86
C ASP A 320 10.77 22.14 -16.33
N GLU A 321 10.41 20.92 -16.70
CA GLU A 321 11.33 19.88 -17.19
C GLU A 321 10.82 19.29 -18.51
N ASP A 322 11.72 19.15 -19.49
CA ASP A 322 11.43 18.40 -20.72
C ASP A 322 11.57 16.89 -20.44
N VAL A 323 10.47 16.16 -20.61
CA VAL A 323 10.37 14.72 -20.34
C VAL A 323 10.16 13.96 -21.65
N SER A 324 10.87 12.84 -21.81
CA SER A 324 10.75 11.98 -22.99
C SER A 324 9.43 11.22 -22.97
N VAL A 325 8.83 11.07 -24.14
CA VAL A 325 7.64 10.28 -24.41
C VAL A 325 7.96 9.32 -25.55
N SER A 326 7.57 8.06 -25.41
CA SER A 326 7.66 7.05 -26.47
C SER A 326 6.28 6.54 -26.81
N ILE A 327 6.03 6.37 -28.11
CA ILE A 327 4.75 5.94 -28.67
C ILE A 327 5.02 4.83 -29.69
N SER A 328 4.38 3.67 -29.53
CA SER A 328 4.33 2.65 -30.57
C SER A 328 3.08 2.86 -31.43
N ILE A 329 3.25 3.01 -32.74
CA ILE A 329 2.16 3.13 -33.71
C ILE A 329 2.04 1.83 -34.48
N PRO A 330 0.90 1.10 -34.44
CA PRO A 330 0.74 -0.14 -35.19
C PRO A 330 1.03 0.03 -36.69
N LYS A 331 1.70 -0.94 -37.30
CA LYS A 331 1.88 -1.02 -38.75
C LYS A 331 0.59 -1.47 -39.45
N LYS A 332 -0.48 -0.68 -39.30
CA LYS A 332 -1.81 -0.87 -39.89
C LYS A 332 -2.40 0.49 -40.27
N GLU A 333 -3.50 0.48 -41.00
CA GLU A 333 -4.30 1.70 -41.20
C GLU A 333 -4.89 2.17 -39.87
N MET A 334 -4.73 3.46 -39.57
CA MET A 334 -5.31 4.07 -38.38
C MET A 334 -6.84 4.10 -38.48
N PRO A 335 -7.59 3.70 -37.42
CA PRO A 335 -9.03 3.89 -37.39
C PRO A 335 -9.42 5.38 -37.51
N GLN A 336 -10.62 5.67 -38.00
CA GLN A 336 -11.09 7.06 -38.21
C GLN A 336 -10.96 7.98 -36.98
N LYS A 337 -11.15 7.43 -35.77
CA LYS A 337 -11.02 8.18 -34.51
C LYS A 337 -9.58 8.26 -33.96
N GLY A 338 -8.64 7.54 -34.55
CA GLY A 338 -7.29 7.33 -34.00
C GLY A 338 -7.05 5.88 -33.56
N PHE A 339 -5.79 5.55 -33.27
CA PHE A 339 -5.46 4.25 -32.68
C PHE A 339 -5.90 4.20 -31.22
N PRO A 340 -6.59 3.14 -30.76
CA PRO A 340 -6.84 2.95 -29.33
C PRO A 340 -5.51 2.82 -28.59
N VAL A 341 -5.43 3.38 -27.38
CA VAL A 341 -4.18 3.45 -26.61
C VAL A 341 -4.24 2.66 -25.32
N VAL A 342 -3.17 1.90 -25.04
CA VAL A 342 -2.81 1.49 -23.68
C VAL A 342 -1.64 2.33 -23.20
N VAL A 343 -1.82 3.07 -22.10
CA VAL A 343 -0.73 3.84 -21.51
C VAL A 343 0.08 2.94 -20.57
N PHE A 344 1.40 2.94 -20.73
CA PHE A 344 2.32 2.12 -19.96
C PHE A 344 3.13 2.96 -18.99
N TYR A 345 3.10 2.58 -17.70
CA TYR A 345 3.99 3.13 -16.68
C TYR A 345 5.18 2.19 -16.50
N HIS A 346 6.40 2.71 -16.65
CA HIS A 346 7.61 1.91 -16.57
C HIS A 346 8.03 1.60 -15.13
N GLY A 347 8.80 0.52 -14.94
CA GLY A 347 9.39 0.12 -13.66
C GLY A 347 10.47 1.09 -13.17
N SER A 348 10.94 0.89 -11.95
CA SER A 348 12.05 1.72 -11.45
C SER A 348 13.32 1.43 -12.25
N GLY A 349 14.11 2.47 -12.55
CA GLY A 349 15.23 2.37 -13.51
C GLY A 349 14.81 2.24 -14.98
N GLY A 350 13.51 2.15 -15.27
CA GLY A 350 12.97 2.06 -16.64
C GLY A 350 13.04 3.38 -17.43
N LEU A 351 12.80 3.27 -18.74
CA LEU A 351 12.76 4.39 -19.68
C LEU A 351 11.34 4.58 -20.23
N ALA A 352 11.06 5.71 -20.87
CA ALA A 352 9.79 5.98 -21.55
C ALA A 352 9.39 4.87 -22.54
N ARG A 353 10.38 4.23 -23.18
CA ARG A 353 10.18 3.13 -24.13
C ARG A 353 10.20 1.73 -23.54
N GLU A 354 10.18 1.56 -22.22
CA GLU A 354 10.31 0.22 -21.60
C GLU A 354 9.33 -0.81 -22.17
N PHE A 355 8.09 -0.41 -22.49
CA PHE A 355 7.10 -1.29 -23.11
C PHE A 355 7.46 -1.81 -24.52
N ILE A 356 8.48 -1.25 -25.16
CA ILE A 356 8.92 -1.59 -26.52
C ILE A 356 10.02 -2.65 -26.49
N ASP A 357 11.04 -2.46 -25.64
CA ASP A 357 12.26 -3.27 -25.63
C ASP A 357 12.94 -3.41 -24.26
N GLY A 358 12.35 -2.85 -23.20
CA GLY A 358 12.96 -2.80 -21.87
C GLY A 358 14.01 -1.70 -21.68
N GLY A 359 14.25 -0.87 -22.69
CA GLY A 359 15.22 0.23 -22.65
C GLY A 359 16.69 -0.16 -22.88
N THR A 360 17.04 -1.44 -22.72
CA THR A 360 18.38 -2.01 -23.00
C THR A 360 18.27 -3.19 -23.98
N LYS A 361 19.39 -3.82 -24.39
CA LYS A 361 19.33 -4.99 -25.28
C LYS A 361 18.71 -6.17 -24.54
N GLY A 362 17.42 -6.41 -24.80
CA GLY A 362 16.62 -7.45 -24.14
C GLY A 362 17.13 -8.88 -24.38
N ASP A 363 16.67 -9.77 -23.50
CA ASP A 363 16.81 -11.22 -23.65
C ASP A 363 15.99 -11.69 -24.87
N PRO A 364 16.54 -12.56 -25.75
CA PRO A 364 15.84 -13.03 -26.95
C PRO A 364 14.52 -13.76 -26.69
N TYR A 365 14.28 -14.23 -25.46
CA TYR A 365 13.03 -14.89 -25.07
C TYR A 365 11.94 -13.90 -24.59
N GLU A 366 12.26 -12.62 -24.47
CA GLU A 366 11.32 -11.60 -24.01
C GLU A 366 10.57 -10.96 -25.18
N VAL A 367 9.25 -10.81 -25.00
CA VAL A 367 8.40 -10.04 -25.89
C VAL A 367 7.70 -8.98 -25.07
N TRP A 368 8.05 -7.73 -25.34
CA TRP A 368 7.54 -6.59 -24.60
C TRP A 368 6.10 -6.22 -25.01
N PRO A 369 5.32 -5.58 -24.12
CA PRO A 369 3.91 -5.28 -24.33
C PRO A 369 3.58 -4.59 -25.66
N GLY A 370 4.46 -3.70 -26.13
CA GLY A 370 4.29 -2.94 -27.37
C GLY A 370 4.09 -3.84 -28.60
N ALA A 371 4.80 -4.96 -28.68
CA ALA A 371 4.65 -5.91 -29.80
C ALA A 371 3.31 -6.65 -29.72
N THR A 372 2.92 -7.11 -28.52
CA THR A 372 1.64 -7.77 -28.28
C THR A 372 0.47 -6.85 -28.64
N MET A 373 0.49 -5.62 -28.12
CA MET A 373 -0.62 -4.68 -28.28
C MET A 373 -0.73 -4.12 -29.71
N ALA A 374 0.38 -3.89 -30.40
CA ALA A 374 0.35 -3.47 -31.81
C ALA A 374 -0.26 -4.53 -32.73
N ASN A 375 0.00 -5.82 -32.47
CA ASN A 375 -0.66 -6.92 -33.18
C ASN A 375 -2.18 -6.91 -32.96
N MET A 376 -2.64 -6.46 -31.79
CA MET A 376 -4.05 -6.26 -31.46
C MET A 376 -4.62 -4.91 -31.93
N GLY A 377 -3.82 -4.09 -32.64
CA GLY A 377 -4.26 -2.82 -33.21
C GLY A 377 -4.23 -1.64 -32.23
N PHE A 378 -3.58 -1.79 -31.09
CA PHE A 378 -3.40 -0.72 -30.11
C PHE A 378 -2.06 -0.02 -30.31
N ALA A 379 -2.09 1.31 -30.26
CA ALA A 379 -0.91 2.07 -29.92
C ALA A 379 -0.61 1.92 -28.42
N MET A 380 0.66 2.06 -28.04
CA MET A 380 1.03 2.22 -26.64
C MET A 380 1.84 3.50 -26.46
N ALA A 381 1.72 4.13 -25.29
CA ALA A 381 2.48 5.33 -24.97
C ALA A 381 3.03 5.25 -23.54
N GLY A 382 4.24 5.74 -23.33
CA GLY A 382 4.89 5.83 -22.01
C GLY A 382 5.77 7.09 -21.94
N ALA A 383 6.03 7.58 -20.73
CA ALA A 383 6.89 8.73 -20.48
C ALA A 383 7.86 8.45 -19.33
N SER A 384 8.97 9.18 -19.28
CA SER A 384 9.98 9.02 -18.24
C SER A 384 9.47 9.52 -16.88
N LEU A 385 9.34 8.62 -15.92
CA LEU A 385 8.96 8.91 -14.53
C LEU A 385 10.08 9.67 -13.80
N PRO A 386 9.79 10.42 -12.70
CA PRO A 386 10.70 11.36 -12.05
C PRO A 386 12.17 10.97 -11.87
N ILE A 387 12.46 9.74 -11.41
CA ILE A 387 13.84 9.25 -11.15
C ILE A 387 14.28 8.21 -12.21
N SER A 388 13.74 8.30 -13.42
CA SER A 388 14.20 7.48 -14.55
C SER A 388 15.62 7.88 -15.00
N PRO A 389 16.40 6.96 -15.61
CA PRO A 389 17.71 7.28 -16.18
C PRO A 389 17.70 8.38 -17.26
N GLU A 390 16.57 8.59 -17.94
CA GLU A 390 16.40 9.67 -18.93
C GLU A 390 16.32 11.06 -18.28
N ARG A 391 15.88 11.14 -17.01
CA ARG A 391 15.78 12.39 -16.24
C ARG A 391 16.94 12.57 -15.28
N VAL A 392 17.46 11.46 -14.76
CA VAL A 392 18.56 11.41 -13.78
C VAL A 392 19.60 10.42 -14.30
N PRO A 393 20.59 10.89 -15.10
CA PRO A 393 21.59 10.02 -15.69
C PRO A 393 22.31 9.15 -14.65
N GLY A 394 22.28 7.83 -14.83
CA GLY A 394 22.90 6.87 -13.92
C GLY A 394 22.03 6.44 -12.74
N ALA A 395 20.77 6.91 -12.65
CA ALA A 395 19.83 6.44 -11.66
C ALA A 395 19.60 4.93 -11.77
N LYS A 396 19.57 4.26 -10.62
CA LYS A 396 19.33 2.83 -10.45
C LYS A 396 17.90 2.57 -10.02
N ASP A 397 17.48 1.32 -10.10
CA ASP A 397 16.13 0.86 -9.80
C ASP A 397 15.65 1.17 -8.37
N TYR A 398 16.56 1.41 -7.42
CA TYR A 398 16.20 1.72 -6.03
C TYR A 398 16.36 3.21 -5.67
N ASP A 399 16.88 4.05 -6.57
CA ASP A 399 17.10 5.48 -6.28
C ASP A 399 15.77 6.23 -6.09
N TYR A 400 14.66 5.66 -6.58
CA TYR A 400 13.31 6.15 -6.34
C TYR A 400 12.92 6.14 -4.84
N LEU A 401 13.49 5.21 -4.05
CA LEU A 401 13.28 5.13 -2.61
C LEU A 401 14.03 6.23 -1.84
N ASN A 402 15.07 6.79 -2.46
CA ASN A 402 15.97 7.79 -1.90
C ASN A 402 16.40 7.44 -0.47
N LEU A 403 17.24 6.41 -0.31
CA LEU A 403 17.67 5.93 1.01
C LEU A 403 18.46 6.97 1.83
N ASN A 404 19.00 8.02 1.18
CA ASN A 404 19.65 9.14 1.85
C ASN A 404 18.65 10.16 2.42
N ASN A 405 17.43 10.20 1.89
CA ASN A 405 16.36 11.12 2.27
C ASN A 405 14.98 10.52 1.96
N THR A 406 14.62 9.50 2.72
CA THR A 406 13.42 8.69 2.49
C THR A 406 12.09 9.47 2.61
N PRO A 407 11.99 10.62 3.32
CA PRO A 407 10.81 11.50 3.22
C PRO A 407 10.51 12.00 1.81
N ALA A 408 11.54 12.27 1.00
CA ALA A 408 11.37 12.77 -0.37
C ALA A 408 10.59 11.79 -1.26
N MET A 409 10.67 10.48 -0.97
CA MET A 409 9.94 9.43 -1.68
C MET A 409 8.45 9.77 -1.81
N ARG A 410 7.82 10.31 -0.75
CA ARG A 410 6.40 10.66 -0.77
C ARG A 410 6.06 11.61 -1.91
N ASP A 411 6.80 12.70 -2.02
CA ASP A 411 6.50 13.73 -3.01
C ASP A 411 7.08 13.38 -4.39
N THR A 412 8.09 12.51 -4.48
CA THR A 412 8.55 11.91 -5.76
C THR A 412 7.45 11.05 -6.40
N PHE A 413 6.72 10.26 -5.61
CA PHE A 413 5.57 9.51 -6.13
C PHE A 413 4.39 10.42 -6.48
N ARG A 414 4.07 11.42 -5.65
CA ARG A 414 3.01 12.39 -5.95
C ARG A 414 3.31 13.20 -7.21
N GLN A 415 4.57 13.57 -7.43
CA GLN A 415 5.02 14.21 -8.67
C GLN A 415 4.71 13.33 -9.89
N GLY A 416 5.06 12.04 -9.84
CA GLY A 416 4.74 11.09 -10.90
C GLY A 416 3.24 10.90 -11.15
N ILE A 417 2.40 10.95 -10.11
CA ILE A 417 0.93 10.90 -10.25
C ILE A 417 0.41 12.15 -10.98
N VAL A 418 0.87 13.35 -10.60
CA VAL A 418 0.49 14.62 -11.25
C VAL A 418 0.89 14.59 -12.73
N GLU A 419 2.15 14.25 -13.01
CA GLU A 419 2.71 14.17 -14.36
C GLU A 419 1.96 13.16 -15.24
N SER A 420 1.60 12.01 -14.68
CA SER A 420 0.83 10.98 -15.41
C SER A 420 -0.53 11.51 -15.86
N ARG A 421 -1.23 12.27 -15.02
CA ARG A 421 -2.53 12.86 -15.38
C ARG A 421 -2.41 13.94 -16.47
N ILE A 422 -1.33 14.74 -16.41
CA ILE A 422 -1.01 15.74 -17.44
C ILE A 422 -0.71 15.04 -18.77
N LEU A 423 0.10 13.98 -18.76
CA LEU A 423 0.43 13.18 -19.94
C LEU A 423 -0.83 12.63 -20.62
N LEU A 424 -1.78 12.08 -19.86
CA LEU A 424 -3.04 11.58 -20.41
C LEU A 424 -3.80 12.67 -21.17
N THR A 425 -3.84 13.89 -20.64
CA THR A 425 -4.45 15.04 -21.33
C THR A 425 -3.68 15.41 -22.60
N ALA A 426 -2.35 15.43 -22.55
CA ALA A 426 -1.52 15.71 -23.74
C ALA A 426 -1.72 14.67 -24.85
N LEU A 427 -1.84 13.38 -24.50
CA LEU A 427 -2.09 12.29 -25.45
C LEU A 427 -3.43 12.44 -26.18
N THR A 428 -4.49 12.95 -25.53
CA THR A 428 -5.77 13.23 -26.22
C THR A 428 -5.66 14.29 -27.32
N LYS A 429 -4.62 15.12 -27.28
CA LYS A 429 -4.38 16.24 -28.20
C LYS A 429 -3.25 15.95 -29.19
N ALA A 430 -2.66 14.75 -29.14
CA ALA A 430 -1.52 14.40 -29.97
C ALA A 430 -1.91 14.33 -31.45
N GLU A 431 -1.21 15.11 -32.28
CA GLU A 431 -1.29 15.06 -33.74
C GLU A 431 0.10 14.78 -34.30
N ILE A 432 0.40 13.51 -34.57
CA ILE A 432 1.71 13.09 -35.08
C ILE A 432 1.70 13.31 -36.60
N PRO A 433 2.54 14.21 -37.16
CA PRO A 433 2.52 14.49 -38.59
C PRO A 433 2.78 13.24 -39.43
N LYS A 434 2.10 13.10 -40.57
CA LYS A 434 2.30 11.97 -41.50
C LYS A 434 3.79 11.74 -41.83
N SER A 435 4.52 12.84 -42.05
CA SER A 435 5.93 12.84 -42.42
C SER A 435 6.85 12.20 -41.39
N VAL A 436 6.45 12.18 -40.11
CA VAL A 436 7.23 11.49 -39.06
C VAL A 436 7.36 10.00 -39.38
N LEU A 437 6.32 9.38 -39.96
CA LEU A 437 6.30 7.94 -40.23
C LEU A 437 6.73 7.57 -41.66
N ASP A 438 7.22 8.50 -42.49
CA ASP A 438 7.61 8.21 -43.89
C ASP A 438 8.65 7.08 -44.00
N GLY A 439 9.54 6.95 -43.01
CA GLY A 439 10.55 5.90 -42.92
C GLY A 439 10.05 4.56 -42.37
N CYS A 440 8.78 4.44 -41.98
CA CYS A 440 8.22 3.23 -41.39
C CYS A 440 7.05 2.67 -42.22
N GLN A 441 7.33 1.60 -42.97
CA GLN A 441 6.31 0.95 -43.80
C GLN A 441 5.25 0.24 -42.96
N GLY A 442 3.99 0.34 -43.39
CA GLY A 442 2.84 -0.40 -42.85
C GLY A 442 1.84 0.43 -42.06
N ALA A 443 2.27 1.54 -41.45
CA ALA A 443 1.34 2.51 -40.88
C ALA A 443 0.75 3.41 -41.98
N SER A 444 -0.56 3.62 -41.97
CA SER A 444 -1.23 4.51 -42.94
C SER A 444 -2.37 5.30 -42.31
N LEU A 445 -2.70 6.44 -42.95
CA LEU A 445 -3.81 7.30 -42.55
C LEU A 445 -5.07 6.93 -43.33
N PRO A 446 -6.25 6.97 -42.70
CA PRO A 446 -7.51 6.84 -43.40
C PRO A 446 -7.75 8.05 -44.30
N ALA A 447 -8.66 7.90 -45.27
CA ALA A 447 -8.99 8.97 -46.20
C ALA A 447 -9.38 10.28 -45.48
N GLY A 448 -8.75 11.39 -45.88
CA GLY A 448 -8.99 12.72 -45.33
C GLY A 448 -8.18 13.07 -44.08
N ALA A 449 -7.51 12.11 -43.43
CA ALA A 449 -6.65 12.40 -42.29
C ALA A 449 -5.27 12.91 -42.71
N THR A 450 -4.73 13.89 -41.97
CA THR A 450 -3.43 14.52 -42.21
C THR A 450 -2.36 14.21 -41.15
N SER A 451 -2.78 13.65 -40.02
CA SER A 451 -1.92 13.27 -38.89
C SER A 451 -2.41 11.99 -38.23
N TYR A 452 -1.50 11.25 -37.61
CA TYR A 452 -1.85 10.11 -36.76
C TYR A 452 -2.32 10.63 -35.39
N LYS A 453 -3.41 10.04 -34.89
CA LYS A 453 -4.11 10.42 -33.67
C LYS A 453 -4.26 9.23 -32.74
N LEU A 454 -4.47 9.54 -31.47
CA LEU A 454 -4.67 8.59 -30.39
C LEU A 454 -6.10 8.69 -29.87
N ASP A 455 -6.77 7.55 -29.71
CA ASP A 455 -8.12 7.43 -29.19
C ASP A 455 -8.10 6.92 -27.74
N LEU A 456 -8.52 7.79 -26.82
CA LEU A 456 -8.58 7.52 -25.37
C LEU A 456 -10.02 7.37 -24.85
N GLU A 457 -11.04 7.21 -25.71
CA GLU A 457 -12.48 7.13 -25.33
C GLU A 457 -12.80 5.91 -24.43
N ARG A 458 -11.90 4.93 -24.37
CA ARG A 458 -11.92 3.78 -23.43
C ARG A 458 -10.51 3.51 -22.95
N LEU A 459 -9.97 4.43 -22.18
CA LEU A 459 -8.59 4.37 -21.71
C LEU A 459 -8.36 3.17 -20.80
N SER A 460 -7.39 2.34 -21.17
CA SER A 460 -6.81 1.33 -20.30
C SER A 460 -5.33 1.60 -20.05
N VAL A 461 -4.84 1.13 -18.92
CA VAL A 461 -3.45 1.32 -18.49
C VAL A 461 -2.81 0.01 -18.08
N GLN A 462 -1.49 -0.06 -18.19
CA GLN A 462 -0.68 -1.18 -17.75
C GLN A 462 0.64 -0.65 -17.20
N GLY A 463 1.30 -1.41 -16.35
CA GLY A 463 2.64 -1.05 -15.90
C GLY A 463 3.29 -2.20 -15.17
N GLN A 464 4.62 -2.15 -15.10
CA GLN A 464 5.44 -3.19 -14.48
C GLN A 464 6.14 -2.65 -13.23
N SER A 465 6.26 -3.45 -12.16
CA SER A 465 7.04 -3.09 -10.98
C SER A 465 6.49 -1.81 -10.32
N MET A 466 7.34 -0.82 -10.07
CA MET A 466 6.93 0.54 -9.71
C MET A 466 5.91 1.15 -10.69
N GLY A 467 5.99 0.84 -11.99
CA GLY A 467 4.96 1.20 -12.96
C GLY A 467 3.62 0.50 -12.73
N GLY A 468 3.64 -0.72 -12.20
CA GLY A 468 2.45 -1.42 -11.69
C GLY A 468 1.88 -0.74 -10.44
N MET A 469 2.76 -0.22 -9.56
CA MET A 469 2.36 0.63 -8.43
C MET A 469 1.67 1.92 -8.90
N TYR A 470 2.25 2.61 -9.89
CA TYR A 470 1.62 3.76 -10.55
C TYR A 470 0.31 3.39 -11.24
N THR A 471 0.22 2.21 -11.84
CA THR A 471 -1.02 1.70 -12.43
C THR A 471 -2.14 1.71 -11.39
N ASN A 472 -1.86 1.32 -10.15
CA ASN A 472 -2.83 1.40 -9.04
C ASN A 472 -3.13 2.83 -8.62
N MET A 473 -2.09 3.60 -8.30
CA MET A 473 -2.25 4.95 -7.74
C MET A 473 -2.89 5.93 -8.73
N VAL A 474 -2.43 5.94 -9.99
CA VAL A 474 -2.98 6.82 -11.02
C VAL A 474 -4.40 6.41 -11.37
N SER A 475 -4.68 5.11 -11.48
CA SER A 475 -6.06 4.64 -11.72
C SER A 475 -7.00 5.10 -10.62
N ALA A 476 -6.62 5.01 -9.34
CA ALA A 476 -7.47 5.44 -8.24
C ALA A 476 -7.89 6.93 -8.34
N VAL A 477 -6.99 7.80 -8.83
CA VAL A 477 -7.18 9.26 -8.85
C VAL A 477 -7.60 9.86 -10.20
N GLU A 478 -7.54 9.08 -11.28
CA GLU A 478 -7.87 9.54 -12.63
C GLU A 478 -9.21 8.96 -13.12
N PRO A 479 -10.26 9.79 -13.27
CA PRO A 479 -11.60 9.29 -13.63
C PRO A 479 -11.70 8.76 -15.06
N ARG A 480 -10.77 9.09 -15.97
CA ARG A 480 -10.78 8.58 -17.36
C ARG A 480 -10.33 7.12 -17.48
N ILE A 481 -9.59 6.59 -16.51
CA ILE A 481 -9.09 5.21 -16.54
C ILE A 481 -10.20 4.27 -16.06
N GLU A 482 -10.55 3.29 -16.87
CA GLU A 482 -11.62 2.33 -16.58
C GLU A 482 -11.14 0.87 -16.51
N ALA A 483 -9.94 0.58 -17.03
CA ALA A 483 -9.36 -0.76 -17.02
C ALA A 483 -7.85 -0.71 -16.74
N ALA A 484 -7.37 -1.55 -15.83
CA ALA A 484 -5.99 -1.53 -15.36
C ALA A 484 -5.37 -2.94 -15.31
N VAL A 485 -4.11 -3.06 -15.73
CA VAL A 485 -3.31 -4.29 -15.64
C VAL A 485 -1.99 -3.98 -14.90
N PRO A 486 -1.98 -4.00 -13.56
CA PRO A 486 -0.74 -3.88 -12.80
C PRO A 486 0.01 -5.21 -12.83
N THR A 487 1.21 -5.23 -13.42
CA THR A 487 2.06 -6.43 -13.47
C THR A 487 3.25 -6.28 -12.52
N GLY A 488 3.59 -7.35 -11.81
CA GLY A 488 4.68 -7.32 -10.85
C GLY A 488 4.54 -6.20 -9.81
N ALA A 489 3.33 -5.95 -9.30
CA ALA A 489 3.02 -4.76 -8.50
C ALA A 489 2.70 -5.12 -7.05
N GLY A 490 3.47 -4.57 -6.11
CA GLY A 490 3.21 -4.66 -4.67
C GLY A 490 2.77 -3.35 -4.04
N GLY A 491 2.65 -3.37 -2.71
CA GLY A 491 2.35 -2.23 -1.87
C GLY A 491 2.57 -2.59 -0.40
N TYR A 492 2.04 -1.79 0.52
CA TYR A 492 2.29 -1.86 1.94
C TYR A 492 3.78 -1.68 2.24
N TRP A 493 4.29 -0.45 2.08
CA TRP A 493 5.71 -0.13 2.00
C TRP A 493 6.54 -0.74 3.12
N THR A 494 6.10 -0.61 4.37
CA THR A 494 6.84 -1.14 5.51
C THR A 494 6.77 -2.67 5.61
N TYR A 495 5.67 -3.28 5.17
CA TYR A 495 5.54 -4.73 5.08
C TYR A 495 6.40 -5.32 3.95
N PHE A 496 6.43 -4.65 2.79
CA PHE A 496 7.28 -4.92 1.64
C PHE A 496 8.77 -4.81 1.99
N ALA A 497 9.18 -3.72 2.62
CA ALA A 497 10.59 -3.44 2.88
C ALA A 497 11.22 -4.44 3.85
N LEU A 498 10.43 -5.14 4.67
CA LEU A 498 10.87 -6.24 5.54
C LEU A 498 11.06 -7.57 4.82
N ARG A 499 10.61 -7.70 3.56
CA ARG A 499 10.50 -8.98 2.83
C ARG A 499 11.20 -9.00 1.48
N THR A 500 11.50 -7.85 0.90
CA THR A 500 12.11 -7.77 -0.42
C THR A 500 13.56 -8.25 -0.43
N ASP A 501 13.93 -9.02 -1.46
CA ASP A 501 15.30 -9.52 -1.69
C ASP A 501 16.16 -8.57 -2.56
N VAL A 502 15.55 -7.52 -3.13
CA VAL A 502 16.21 -6.56 -4.04
C VAL A 502 17.30 -5.76 -3.36
N LEU A 503 17.08 -5.40 -2.09
CA LEU A 503 18.06 -4.72 -1.26
C LEU A 503 18.68 -5.76 -0.32
N PRO A 504 19.94 -6.19 -0.56
CA PRO A 504 20.60 -7.13 0.33
C PRO A 504 20.58 -6.61 1.77
N ASN A 505 20.12 -7.42 2.71
CA ASN A 505 19.97 -7.04 4.12
C ASN A 505 18.99 -5.87 4.37
N SER A 506 17.97 -5.68 3.52
CA SER A 506 16.88 -4.70 3.67
C SER A 506 16.33 -4.63 5.10
N TYR A 507 16.04 -5.80 5.68
CA TYR A 507 15.61 -5.95 7.07
C TYR A 507 16.55 -5.28 8.09
N ASN A 508 17.87 -5.51 7.96
CA ASN A 508 18.86 -4.93 8.87
C ASN A 508 19.08 -3.45 8.60
N LEU A 509 18.95 -3.00 7.35
CA LEU A 509 19.00 -1.58 7.01
C LEU A 509 17.84 -0.80 7.65
N LEU A 510 16.63 -1.35 7.64
CA LEU A 510 15.48 -0.76 8.33
C LEU A 510 15.70 -0.66 9.83
N ARG A 511 16.24 -1.71 10.46
CA ARG A 511 16.56 -1.71 11.90
C ARG A 511 17.61 -0.65 12.23
N LEU A 512 18.62 -0.49 11.38
CA LEU A 512 19.62 0.57 11.51
C LEU A 512 18.99 1.97 11.35
N LEU A 513 18.11 2.15 10.36
CA LEU A 513 17.42 3.43 10.09
C LEU A 513 16.61 3.90 11.29
N ILE A 514 15.93 2.98 11.97
CA ILE A 514 15.15 3.29 13.18
C ILE A 514 15.99 3.12 14.46
N GLY A 515 17.27 2.74 14.39
CA GLY A 515 18.15 2.64 15.56
C GLY A 515 17.77 1.54 16.56
N THR A 516 17.18 0.44 16.12
CA THR A 516 16.84 -0.71 16.99
C THR A 516 17.73 -1.92 16.74
N ARG A 517 17.91 -2.72 17.78
CA ARG A 517 18.54 -4.05 17.74
C ARG A 517 17.55 -5.17 17.97
N GLU A 518 16.28 -4.87 18.17
CA GLU A 518 15.24 -5.90 18.31
C GLU A 518 14.80 -6.42 16.94
N GLU A 519 14.20 -7.60 16.93
CA GLU A 519 13.44 -8.06 15.77
C GLU A 519 12.19 -7.21 15.61
N VAL A 520 11.95 -6.76 14.39
CA VAL A 520 10.82 -5.91 14.05
C VAL A 520 9.87 -6.56 13.06
N THR A 521 8.60 -6.21 13.19
CA THR A 521 7.53 -6.53 12.25
C THR A 521 6.95 -5.21 11.72
N PHE A 522 6.09 -5.26 10.70
CA PHE A 522 5.43 -4.07 10.18
C PHE A 522 4.59 -3.32 11.25
N MET A 523 4.24 -4.02 12.34
CA MET A 523 3.53 -3.46 13.49
C MET A 523 4.45 -2.70 14.46
N HIS A 524 5.76 -2.66 14.27
CA HIS A 524 6.67 -1.91 15.15
C HIS A 524 6.32 -0.41 15.15
N PRO A 525 6.26 0.30 16.30
CA PRO A 525 5.82 1.70 16.37
C PRO A 525 6.54 2.64 15.41
N ALA A 526 7.86 2.50 15.24
CA ALA A 526 8.62 3.32 14.30
C ALA A 526 8.22 3.04 12.83
N LEU A 527 8.02 1.77 12.47
CA LEU A 527 7.62 1.41 11.11
C LEU A 527 6.19 1.85 10.82
N HIS A 528 5.27 1.69 11.77
CA HIS A 528 3.90 2.18 11.58
C HIS A 528 3.83 3.71 11.43
N LEU A 529 4.69 4.47 12.13
CA LEU A 529 4.78 5.92 11.92
C LEU A 529 5.25 6.27 10.50
N ILE A 530 6.25 5.54 9.99
CA ILE A 530 6.75 5.68 8.61
C ILE A 530 5.63 5.37 7.61
N GLU A 531 4.93 4.25 7.80
CA GLU A 531 3.78 3.85 6.98
C GLU A 531 2.70 4.93 6.99
N THR A 532 2.38 5.48 8.17
CA THR A 532 1.40 6.57 8.33
C THR A 532 1.77 7.81 7.52
N ALA A 533 3.07 8.13 7.44
CA ALA A 533 3.60 9.25 6.68
C ALA A 533 3.62 9.01 5.16
N TRP A 534 3.73 7.76 4.73
CA TRP A 534 3.80 7.36 3.32
C TRP A 534 2.48 6.92 2.71
N GLU A 535 1.44 6.67 3.50
CA GLU A 535 0.18 6.07 3.05
C GLU A 535 -0.44 6.72 1.79
N ALA A 536 -0.26 8.04 1.60
CA ALA A 536 -0.71 8.77 0.41
C ALA A 536 -0.13 8.26 -0.92
N ILE A 537 0.99 7.55 -0.86
CA ILE A 537 1.65 6.91 -2.00
C ILE A 537 1.78 5.40 -1.82
N ASP A 538 1.01 4.80 -0.92
CA ASP A 538 0.97 3.35 -0.82
C ASP A 538 0.02 2.74 -1.87
N PRO A 539 0.53 1.90 -2.79
CA PRO A 539 -0.30 1.26 -3.80
C PRO A 539 -1.40 0.39 -3.20
N ILE A 540 -1.19 -0.24 -2.04
CA ILE A 540 -2.19 -1.11 -1.41
C ILE A 540 -3.44 -0.32 -1.03
N VAL A 541 -3.27 0.94 -0.60
CA VAL A 541 -4.36 1.84 -0.20
C VAL A 541 -5.16 2.32 -1.40
N SER A 542 -4.57 2.29 -2.59
CA SER A 542 -5.29 2.55 -3.84
C SER A 542 -6.17 1.38 -4.28
N THR A 543 -5.84 0.13 -3.92
CA THR A 543 -6.52 -1.06 -4.46
C THR A 543 -8.04 -1.10 -4.24
N PRO A 544 -8.61 -0.75 -3.06
CA PRO A 544 -10.08 -0.72 -2.91
C PRO A 544 -10.73 0.35 -3.78
N ARG A 545 -10.00 1.44 -4.10
CA ARG A 545 -10.48 2.61 -4.84
C ARG A 545 -10.59 2.39 -6.35
N LEU A 546 -10.04 1.29 -6.86
CA LEU A 546 -10.19 0.98 -8.28
C LEU A 546 -11.62 0.53 -8.57
N SER A 547 -12.18 -0.35 -7.74
CA SER A 547 -13.44 -1.06 -8.07
C SER A 547 -14.46 -1.08 -6.93
N ARG A 548 -14.07 -1.50 -5.72
CA ARG A 548 -15.03 -1.71 -4.62
C ARG A 548 -15.57 -0.40 -4.05
N GLU A 549 -14.68 0.55 -3.78
CA GLU A 549 -14.97 1.82 -3.13
C GLU A 549 -14.33 3.01 -3.88
N PRO A 550 -14.61 3.21 -5.19
CA PRO A 550 -14.06 4.34 -5.92
C PRO A 550 -14.45 5.68 -5.32
N LEU A 551 -13.61 6.69 -5.56
CA LEU A 551 -13.91 8.07 -5.17
C LEU A 551 -15.22 8.57 -5.82
N PRO A 552 -15.93 9.52 -5.22
CA PRO A 552 -17.11 10.13 -5.83
C PRO A 552 -16.83 10.63 -7.25
N GLY A 553 -17.67 10.23 -8.21
CA GLY A 553 -17.50 10.58 -9.63
C GLY A 553 -16.47 9.75 -10.40
N HIS A 554 -15.76 8.81 -9.76
CA HIS A 554 -14.83 7.90 -10.43
C HIS A 554 -15.53 6.59 -10.85
N PRO A 555 -15.09 5.96 -11.95
CA PRO A 555 -15.66 4.69 -12.40
C PRO A 555 -15.33 3.55 -11.44
N VAL A 556 -16.22 2.55 -11.39
CA VAL A 556 -15.84 1.18 -10.98
C VAL A 556 -15.02 0.59 -12.12
N ARG A 557 -13.74 0.31 -11.85
CA ARG A 557 -12.75 -0.14 -12.83
C ARG A 557 -12.70 -1.66 -12.94
N HIS A 558 -12.23 -2.12 -14.09
CA HIS A 558 -11.85 -3.51 -14.29
C HIS A 558 -10.35 -3.68 -14.01
N VAL A 559 -9.97 -4.81 -13.43
CA VAL A 559 -8.58 -5.06 -13.04
C VAL A 559 -8.21 -6.52 -13.30
N TYR A 560 -7.08 -6.73 -13.96
CA TYR A 560 -6.45 -8.04 -14.13
C TYR A 560 -5.05 -8.01 -13.53
N GLU A 561 -4.80 -8.90 -12.56
CA GLU A 561 -3.55 -8.96 -11.82
C GLU A 561 -2.79 -10.27 -12.13
N PRO A 562 -1.91 -10.28 -13.13
CA PRO A 562 -0.95 -11.37 -13.30
C PRO A 562 0.17 -11.25 -12.27
N VAL A 563 0.36 -12.29 -11.46
CA VAL A 563 1.37 -12.34 -10.40
C VAL A 563 2.29 -13.56 -10.56
N GLY A 564 3.60 -13.37 -10.39
CA GLY A 564 4.62 -14.37 -10.69
C GLY A 564 5.26 -14.94 -9.42
N LYS A 565 5.34 -16.27 -9.32
CA LYS A 565 6.12 -16.94 -8.27
C LYS A 565 7.61 -16.65 -8.48
N GLY A 566 8.35 -16.50 -7.38
CA GLY A 566 9.80 -16.24 -7.44
C GLY A 566 10.15 -14.87 -8.01
N ASP A 567 9.24 -13.91 -7.89
CA ASP A 567 9.52 -12.50 -8.14
C ASP A 567 10.48 -11.96 -7.09
N SER A 568 11.61 -11.41 -7.54
CA SER A 568 12.68 -10.91 -6.67
C SER A 568 12.32 -9.63 -5.90
N TYR A 569 11.38 -8.83 -6.42
CA TYR A 569 10.91 -7.60 -5.79
C TYR A 569 9.82 -7.92 -4.78
N PHE A 570 8.76 -8.58 -5.25
CA PHE A 570 7.53 -8.79 -4.49
C PHE A 570 7.32 -10.27 -4.18
N THR A 571 7.45 -10.62 -2.90
CA THR A 571 7.22 -12.00 -2.46
C THR A 571 5.75 -12.39 -2.60
N THR A 572 5.47 -13.70 -2.54
CA THR A 572 4.09 -14.23 -2.58
C THR A 572 3.20 -13.65 -1.48
N ASP A 573 3.76 -13.32 -0.31
CA ASP A 573 3.02 -12.69 0.80
C ASP A 573 2.51 -11.29 0.43
N ILE A 574 3.27 -10.54 -0.37
CA ILE A 574 2.86 -9.24 -0.91
C ILE A 574 1.74 -9.43 -1.92
N TYR A 575 1.85 -10.41 -2.82
CA TYR A 575 0.78 -10.70 -3.77
C TYR A 575 -0.52 -11.15 -3.10
N ASP A 576 -0.43 -11.94 -2.03
CA ASP A 576 -1.59 -12.32 -1.24
C ASP A 576 -2.24 -11.10 -0.56
N ALA A 577 -1.42 -10.16 -0.04
CA ALA A 577 -1.92 -8.92 0.54
C ALA A 577 -2.55 -8.00 -0.53
N MET A 578 -1.96 -7.88 -1.71
CA MET A 578 -2.53 -7.11 -2.81
C MET A 578 -3.85 -7.70 -3.29
N ALA A 579 -3.94 -9.01 -3.49
CA ALA A 579 -5.17 -9.69 -3.90
C ALA A 579 -6.34 -9.47 -2.92
N LEU A 580 -6.05 -9.51 -1.60
CA LEU A 580 -6.99 -9.10 -0.56
C LEU A 580 -7.37 -7.62 -0.66
N GLY A 581 -6.38 -6.78 -0.92
CA GLY A 581 -6.54 -5.34 -1.08
C GLY A 581 -7.51 -4.98 -2.19
N TYR A 582 -7.39 -5.60 -3.37
CA TYR A 582 -8.38 -5.44 -4.43
C TYR A 582 -9.69 -6.18 -4.12
N GLY A 583 -9.62 -7.31 -3.41
CA GLY A 583 -10.73 -8.23 -3.11
C GLY A 583 -11.18 -8.91 -4.38
N HIS A 584 -10.20 -9.40 -5.12
CA HIS A 584 -10.45 -10.18 -6.30
C HIS A 584 -10.33 -11.67 -5.96
N PRO A 585 -11.24 -12.50 -6.47
CA PRO A 585 -11.04 -13.95 -6.43
C PRO A 585 -9.87 -14.34 -7.35
N GLN A 586 -9.37 -15.54 -7.13
CA GLN A 586 -8.35 -16.16 -7.98
C GLN A 586 -8.99 -16.94 -9.13
N ALA A 587 -8.34 -16.97 -10.30
CA ALA A 587 -8.62 -17.94 -11.36
C ALA A 587 -7.39 -18.81 -11.66
N GLY A 588 -7.60 -19.96 -12.30
CA GLY A 588 -6.54 -20.87 -12.72
C GLY A 588 -5.94 -21.73 -11.59
N ALA A 589 -4.73 -22.24 -11.83
CA ALA A 589 -4.05 -23.16 -10.92
C ALA A 589 -3.56 -22.47 -9.64
N ASP A 590 -3.34 -23.26 -8.58
CA ASP A 590 -2.58 -22.83 -7.39
C ASP A 590 -1.10 -23.08 -7.65
N ILE A 591 -0.34 -22.00 -7.83
CA ILE A 591 1.11 -22.04 -8.03
C ILE A 591 1.85 -21.91 -6.68
N TRP A 592 1.25 -21.22 -5.70
CA TRP A 592 1.69 -21.22 -4.30
C TRP A 592 0.50 -21.33 -3.32
N PRO A 593 0.71 -21.88 -2.12
CA PRO A 593 -0.40 -22.34 -1.28
C PRO A 593 -1.06 -21.27 -0.39
N THR A 594 -0.46 -20.08 -0.26
CA THR A 594 -0.86 -19.11 0.77
C THR A 594 -2.00 -18.16 0.36
N MET A 595 -2.18 -17.93 -0.95
CA MET A 595 -3.21 -17.00 -1.45
C MET A 595 -4.63 -17.46 -1.14
N LYS A 596 -4.95 -18.73 -1.40
CA LYS A 596 -6.32 -19.24 -1.18
C LYS A 596 -6.72 -19.14 0.31
N PRO A 597 -5.92 -19.61 1.29
CA PRO A 597 -6.22 -19.39 2.70
C PRO A 597 -6.38 -17.92 3.07
N ALA A 598 -5.59 -17.01 2.46
CA ALA A 598 -5.74 -15.58 2.69
C ALA A 598 -7.12 -15.08 2.19
N LEU A 599 -7.49 -15.41 0.95
CA LEU A 599 -8.78 -15.03 0.35
C LEU A 599 -9.99 -15.66 1.09
N ASP A 600 -9.86 -16.88 1.63
CA ASP A 600 -10.90 -17.52 2.44
C ASP A 600 -11.30 -16.68 3.67
N LEU A 601 -10.35 -15.92 4.26
CA LEU A 601 -10.62 -15.05 5.43
C LEU A 601 -11.65 -13.94 5.15
N VAL A 602 -11.84 -13.58 3.88
CA VAL A 602 -12.78 -12.55 3.43
C VAL A 602 -13.86 -13.11 2.52
N GLY A 603 -14.03 -14.44 2.48
CA GLY A 603 -15.06 -15.11 1.68
C GLY A 603 -14.78 -15.16 0.18
N LEU A 604 -13.51 -15.00 -0.25
CA LEU A 604 -13.10 -14.96 -1.65
C LEU A 604 -12.25 -16.16 -2.09
N GLY A 605 -12.05 -17.17 -1.25
CA GLY A 605 -11.18 -18.30 -1.60
C GLY A 605 -11.84 -19.36 -2.48
N GLN A 606 -13.07 -19.15 -2.94
CA GLN A 606 -13.62 -19.87 -4.09
C GLN A 606 -13.09 -19.26 -5.39
N LYS A 607 -12.47 -20.09 -6.22
CA LYS A 607 -11.97 -19.67 -7.53
C LYS A 607 -13.10 -19.35 -8.50
N VAL A 608 -12.81 -18.47 -9.45
CA VAL A 608 -13.67 -18.20 -10.60
C VAL A 608 -13.16 -18.92 -11.83
N ASP A 609 -14.09 -19.40 -12.66
CA ASP A 609 -13.78 -20.11 -13.90
C ASP A 609 -13.48 -19.15 -15.05
N TYR A 610 -12.66 -19.62 -15.99
CA TYR A 610 -12.45 -18.92 -17.25
C TYR A 610 -13.61 -19.15 -18.23
N PRO A 611 -13.90 -18.19 -19.13
CA PRO A 611 -13.37 -16.83 -19.14
C PRO A 611 -13.96 -15.97 -18.01
N VAL A 612 -13.13 -15.16 -17.35
CA VAL A 612 -13.58 -14.28 -16.27
C VAL A 612 -14.09 -12.97 -16.86
N LYS A 613 -15.35 -12.62 -16.57
CA LYS A 613 -16.04 -11.43 -17.09
C LYS A 613 -17.10 -10.99 -16.10
N ALA A 614 -17.13 -9.70 -15.73
CA ALA A 614 -18.17 -9.11 -14.88
C ALA A 614 -18.48 -9.94 -13.60
N ASN A 615 -17.45 -10.58 -13.03
CA ASN A 615 -17.58 -11.57 -11.97
C ASN A 615 -17.82 -10.96 -10.58
N ALA A 616 -17.56 -9.66 -10.42
CA ALA A 616 -17.66 -8.95 -9.15
C ALA A 616 -18.54 -7.70 -9.27
N LYS A 617 -18.98 -7.16 -8.14
CA LYS A 617 -19.80 -5.95 -8.04
C LYS A 617 -19.08 -4.92 -7.17
N GLY A 618 -18.89 -3.72 -7.71
CA GLY A 618 -18.33 -2.58 -7.00
C GLY A 618 -19.41 -1.70 -6.37
N SER A 619 -19.04 -0.45 -6.08
CA SER A 619 -19.96 0.55 -5.54
C SER A 619 -21.23 0.72 -6.41
N GLY A 620 -22.38 0.86 -5.74
CA GLY A 620 -23.69 0.92 -6.40
C GLY A 620 -24.11 -0.38 -7.10
N GLY A 621 -23.42 -1.49 -6.85
CA GLY A 621 -23.69 -2.78 -7.49
C GLY A 621 -23.22 -2.88 -8.95
N LYS A 622 -22.44 -1.91 -9.45
CA LYS A 622 -21.95 -1.90 -10.83
C LYS A 622 -21.03 -3.12 -11.07
N PRO A 623 -21.29 -3.94 -12.09
CA PRO A 623 -20.48 -5.12 -12.36
C PRO A 623 -19.09 -4.72 -12.90
N TYR A 624 -18.08 -5.50 -12.54
CA TYR A 624 -16.73 -5.37 -13.07
C TYR A 624 -16.02 -6.71 -13.16
N THR A 625 -14.93 -6.73 -13.91
CA THR A 625 -14.05 -7.89 -14.09
C THR A 625 -12.85 -7.66 -13.20
N GLY A 626 -12.67 -8.51 -12.20
CA GLY A 626 -11.61 -8.40 -11.20
C GLY A 626 -11.07 -9.79 -10.88
N VAL A 627 -9.80 -10.04 -11.16
CA VAL A 627 -9.19 -11.36 -10.94
C VAL A 627 -7.68 -11.28 -10.77
N VAL A 628 -7.18 -12.07 -9.82
CA VAL A 628 -5.75 -12.39 -9.69
C VAL A 628 -5.45 -13.76 -10.30
N VAL A 629 -4.37 -13.85 -11.06
CA VAL A 629 -3.93 -15.11 -11.69
C VAL A 629 -2.46 -15.34 -11.39
N GLN A 630 -2.17 -16.50 -10.81
CA GLN A 630 -0.83 -16.93 -10.46
C GLN A 630 -0.12 -17.59 -11.64
N TYR A 631 1.17 -17.29 -11.80
CA TYR A 631 2.04 -17.88 -12.81
C TYR A 631 3.31 -18.44 -12.18
N ASP A 632 3.75 -19.59 -12.67
CA ASP A 632 5.06 -20.15 -12.37
C ASP A 632 6.14 -19.41 -13.18
N ASN A 633 7.37 -19.44 -12.69
CA ASN A 633 8.56 -18.92 -13.36
C ASN A 633 9.43 -20.06 -13.94
N ASP A 634 8.75 -21.08 -14.48
CA ASP A 634 9.32 -22.31 -15.02
C ASP A 634 10.33 -22.97 -14.06
N ASN A 635 9.94 -23.16 -12.80
CA ASN A 635 10.80 -23.71 -11.74
C ASN A 635 12.10 -22.91 -11.52
N GLY A 636 12.03 -21.58 -11.61
CA GLY A 636 13.19 -20.71 -11.40
C GLY A 636 14.06 -20.49 -12.64
N ALA A 637 13.58 -20.84 -13.84
CA ALA A 637 14.33 -20.58 -15.08
C ALA A 637 14.47 -19.08 -15.39
N PHE A 638 13.58 -18.24 -14.85
CA PHE A 638 13.67 -16.79 -14.92
C PHE A 638 13.07 -16.15 -13.65
N ASP A 639 13.31 -14.86 -13.45
CA ASP A 639 12.71 -14.10 -12.36
C ASP A 639 11.19 -13.95 -12.57
N GLY A 640 10.38 -14.31 -11.57
CA GLY A 640 8.92 -14.15 -11.60
C GLY A 640 8.45 -12.72 -11.89
N HIS A 641 9.31 -11.73 -11.64
CA HIS A 641 9.07 -10.34 -11.97
C HIS A 641 8.88 -10.11 -13.48
N GLY A 642 9.45 -10.97 -14.32
CA GLY A 642 9.41 -10.87 -15.79
C GLY A 642 8.22 -11.56 -16.47
N ILE A 643 7.25 -12.12 -15.74
CA ILE A 643 6.19 -12.96 -16.35
C ILE A 643 5.41 -12.28 -17.48
N TYR A 644 5.17 -10.98 -17.38
CA TYR A 644 4.38 -10.21 -18.36
C TYR A 644 5.03 -10.14 -19.76
N ARG A 645 6.35 -10.34 -19.85
CA ARG A 645 7.11 -10.35 -21.11
C ARG A 645 7.63 -11.74 -21.49
N ARG A 646 7.75 -12.66 -20.52
CA ARG A 646 8.24 -14.04 -20.72
C ARG A 646 7.09 -14.99 -21.03
N VAL A 647 6.05 -14.99 -20.22
CA VAL A 647 4.98 -15.99 -20.28
C VAL A 647 3.97 -15.61 -21.36
N GLU A 648 3.88 -16.43 -22.40
CA GLU A 648 2.97 -16.19 -23.54
C GLU A 648 1.50 -16.10 -23.12
N ALA A 649 1.08 -16.94 -22.16
CA ALA A 649 -0.28 -16.92 -21.64
C ALA A 649 -0.65 -15.60 -20.95
N VAL A 650 0.28 -14.97 -20.23
CA VAL A 650 0.06 -13.64 -19.61
C VAL A 650 -0.16 -12.59 -20.70
N ARG A 651 0.66 -12.65 -21.76
CA ARG A 651 0.56 -11.74 -22.92
C ARG A 651 -0.76 -11.88 -23.66
N TYR A 652 -1.20 -13.12 -23.86
CA TYR A 652 -2.52 -13.39 -24.40
C TYR A 652 -3.64 -12.82 -23.52
N GLN A 653 -3.58 -13.04 -22.20
CA GLN A 653 -4.61 -12.58 -21.28
C GLN A 653 -4.71 -11.06 -21.16
N TYR A 654 -3.61 -10.33 -20.93
CA TYR A 654 -3.70 -8.85 -20.89
C TYR A 654 -4.11 -8.28 -22.25
N GLY A 655 -3.67 -8.89 -23.35
CA GLY A 655 -4.04 -8.46 -24.68
C GLY A 655 -5.54 -8.59 -24.92
N CYS A 656 -6.13 -9.73 -24.54
CA CYS A 656 -7.57 -9.93 -24.62
C CYS A 656 -8.35 -9.05 -23.65
N PHE A 657 -7.84 -8.81 -22.45
CA PHE A 657 -8.44 -7.89 -21.49
C PHE A 657 -8.60 -6.49 -22.10
N HIS A 658 -7.51 -5.90 -22.60
CA HIS A 658 -7.55 -4.57 -23.25
C HIS A 658 -8.44 -4.56 -24.50
N THR A 659 -8.33 -5.59 -25.34
CA THR A 659 -9.09 -5.69 -26.60
C THR A 659 -10.59 -5.77 -26.37
N THR A 660 -11.03 -6.63 -25.45
CA THR A 660 -12.45 -6.82 -25.14
C THR A 660 -13.03 -5.63 -24.40
N TYR A 661 -12.27 -4.98 -23.52
CA TYR A 661 -12.69 -3.70 -22.93
C TYR A 661 -12.90 -2.63 -24.01
N ARG A 662 -11.94 -2.46 -24.92
CA ARG A 662 -12.08 -1.49 -26.02
C ARG A 662 -13.31 -1.78 -26.89
N LYS A 663 -13.60 -3.04 -27.19
CA LYS A 663 -14.75 -3.44 -28.03
C LYS A 663 -16.08 -3.30 -27.28
N ASN A 664 -16.17 -3.81 -26.06
CA ASN A 664 -17.44 -4.10 -25.39
C ASN A 664 -17.69 -3.25 -24.13
N GLY A 665 -16.70 -2.50 -23.64
CA GLY A 665 -16.76 -1.78 -22.36
C GLY A 665 -16.66 -2.68 -21.13
N VAL A 666 -16.57 -4.00 -21.32
CA VAL A 666 -16.34 -4.99 -20.25
C VAL A 666 -15.24 -5.95 -20.73
N PRO A 667 -14.07 -5.97 -20.08
CA PRO A 667 -12.99 -6.87 -20.42
C PRO A 667 -13.27 -8.31 -20.00
N VAL A 668 -12.58 -9.21 -20.68
CA VAL A 668 -12.56 -10.65 -20.43
C VAL A 668 -11.12 -11.10 -20.18
N VAL A 669 -10.91 -11.86 -19.10
CA VAL A 669 -9.67 -12.62 -18.90
C VAL A 669 -9.90 -14.06 -19.35
N PRO A 670 -9.35 -14.49 -20.50
CA PRO A 670 -9.58 -15.84 -21.02
C PRO A 670 -8.75 -16.89 -20.29
N ALA A 671 -9.05 -18.18 -20.52
CA ALA A 671 -8.14 -19.25 -20.14
C ALA A 671 -6.76 -19.08 -20.82
N PRO A 672 -5.65 -19.51 -20.19
CA PRO A 672 -4.32 -19.48 -20.80
C PRO A 672 -4.32 -20.09 -22.21
N ALA A 673 -3.78 -19.36 -23.18
CA ALA A 673 -3.59 -19.82 -24.56
C ALA A 673 -2.40 -19.11 -25.22
N LYS A 674 -2.06 -19.55 -26.44
CA LYS A 674 -1.00 -18.93 -27.26
C LYS A 674 -1.47 -17.60 -27.86
N LEU A 675 -0.52 -16.71 -28.14
CA LEU A 675 -0.79 -15.49 -28.89
C LEU A 675 -1.33 -15.83 -30.28
N GLY A 676 -2.27 -15.01 -30.79
CA GLY A 676 -2.98 -15.27 -32.04
C GLY A 676 -4.26 -16.09 -31.89
N THR A 677 -4.50 -16.71 -30.72
CA THR A 677 -5.82 -17.26 -30.39
C THR A 677 -6.86 -16.11 -30.36
N PRO A 678 -8.07 -16.27 -30.94
CA PRO A 678 -9.10 -15.25 -30.84
C PRO A 678 -9.54 -15.03 -29.39
N CYS A 679 -9.66 -13.76 -28.99
CA CYS A 679 -10.20 -13.41 -27.68
C CYS A 679 -11.69 -13.79 -27.58
N PRO A 680 -12.14 -14.41 -26.49
CA PRO A 680 -13.56 -14.66 -26.26
C PRO A 680 -14.33 -13.34 -26.09
N GLU A 681 -15.61 -13.33 -26.50
CA GLU A 681 -16.46 -12.12 -26.50
C GLU A 681 -17.13 -11.77 -25.17
#